data_AF-A0A1B7NUI9-F1
#
_entry.id   AF-A0A1B7NUI9-F1
#
_cell.length_a   1.000
_cell.length_b   1.000
_cell.length_c   1.000
_cell.angle_alpha   90.00
_cell.angle_beta   90.00
_cell.angle_gamma   90.00
#
_symmetry.space_group_name_H-M   'P 1'
#
loop_
_entity.id
_entity.type
_entity.pdbx_description
1 polymer ?
#
loop_
_entity_poly.entity_id
_entity_poly.type
_entity_poly.pdbx_seq_one_letter_code
_entity_poly.pdbx_strand_id
1 'polypeptide(L)'
;MEIFCRNVPDQVQNNHLAQHFRPVLAPFGIHSFHCRKLPRRNAVLTIDDATKALKLLDVYGQERGQGRTRRPPRQQLKMFGQNVYIEKGRNTPNEFQLRSIKNEEENRVSRAAVSGNIPNRHHAAPPVKRVKSFLITTMSCGLWDYHDSNPVFIECFRIGRNGKIAFAKTAIRVTLETAEDIIYHLEFTYSNILGSIYTGTAKAPSITITADAAPRLYKTDPTDELLFAGFTAPGLLPKRPRGYALKTRVGHFGGEHEALAGTCFVYRFLLMDSSDLRTVLDLANEPHIPEIASWVDHRAIYDAPYSVLMQRFMDLITLEKLPYRVKFQLQRLVWNGDISPTKALVFVSRVKVALVVEDLDIVVTALMRLSQLIQWPSPDVEASEVDVPALVETFTNALESAVREQTMSRTHRQIHPNHISIHRAQVTPCGTYLYGPQMETKNRVLRSYSSHVDHFLRVEFVDESGDPVRYDPRASVDLIFESRFKGALKGGINIAGRKFEFLGFSHSSLRSQTCWFVAPFFKDEILYNATTIIQNLGNFDHIKSPAKLAARIGQTFSDTLTSIPIPPNMIAVGEDIERNGRVFSDGVGTISPSVMYMIWKDYSLRTMVKPTVFQIRLAGAKGMISLDSKKKDKSLMLRPSMIKFTVRDTRNAFNIEICGSGIKPLPFFLNAQLIKILEDLGVDGEVFLKLQADEISRLRGTATSTAQAARFLEDTNVAKSVGLPWLISILEGFGLRHSDDEFLRRVMELSVLIKLRDLKYRARIRVPKAVTLFGIMDETGTLKEGEIFCTSLSEKGFREILVNPRVVVTRSPAMHPGDVQIAKAVDVPRDSPLRQLHNCIVFSQHGDRDLPSMLSGGDLDGDLYNVIFDDALIPRRTATPAEYPRVKEKVLDRAVVKEDIIDFFVTFMQQDQLGRIATIHQTIADQRPLGTFDTECLVLAELHSTAVDFSKSGVPVDLGRIPRFPRYRPDFQAPGPRVTIAESLSLLEDHDAMIVQDDDEDEDERPATRFYKSDKILGELYRSINEVEFLQHRQKFIELSSKTDAPSVLRGVWAYVQNETEGFLWDHYIEDALDIRQIYEDNLWEIMARYSSTPWKSFITEYEVFVGTILGHGQKLNQRQKDASKQMREEYEELVQFITSLIQNRESGGIESLERSIACLHIAVEDENRPNTNTSNTQRNERDASVTHYGHNPKQQHQDQSGPRHGPDRHGKKPKLLSFPWIAAIVCLKEVDKLQRTMPF
;
A
#
# COMPACT_ATOMS: atom_id res chain seq x y z
N MET A 1 14.03 32.55 22.01
CA MET A 1 13.38 33.79 22.49
C MET A 1 12.13 34.11 21.67
N GLU A 2 11.05 34.55 22.32
CA GLU A 2 9.89 35.15 21.64
C GLU A 2 10.07 36.67 21.55
N ILE A 3 9.72 37.24 20.41
CA ILE A 3 9.69 38.67 20.11
C ILE A 3 8.25 39.02 19.76
N PHE A 4 7.70 40.03 20.43
CA PHE A 4 6.35 40.51 20.21
C PHE A 4 6.37 41.66 19.20
N CYS A 5 5.60 41.52 18.13
CA CYS A 5 5.48 42.51 17.06
C CYS A 5 4.12 43.21 17.16
N ARG A 6 4.11 44.54 17.11
CA ARG A 6 2.90 45.39 17.13
C ARG A 6 2.75 46.15 15.82
N ASN A 7 1.51 46.57 15.55
CA ASN A 7 1.13 47.35 14.39
C ASN A 7 1.42 46.61 13.07
N VAL A 8 1.23 45.29 13.10
CA VAL A 8 1.29 44.43 11.92
C VAL A 8 0.00 44.64 11.10
N PRO A 9 0.05 44.88 9.78
CA PRO A 9 -1.16 45.17 9.01
C PRO A 9 -2.17 44.01 9.06
N ASP A 10 -3.46 44.35 9.11
CA ASP A 10 -4.54 43.36 9.29
C ASP A 10 -4.70 42.43 8.08
N GLN A 11 -4.17 42.78 6.91
CA GLN A 11 -4.21 41.97 5.69
C GLN A 11 -3.09 40.91 5.62
N VAL A 12 -2.05 41.01 6.46
CA VAL A 12 -0.86 40.15 6.37
C VAL A 12 -1.14 38.77 6.98
N GLN A 13 -0.81 37.67 6.31
CA GLN A 13 -0.90 36.31 6.84
C GLN A 13 0.44 35.84 7.43
N ASN A 14 0.50 34.63 8.01
CA ASN A 14 1.75 34.09 8.58
C ASN A 14 2.86 33.97 7.52
N ASN A 15 2.53 33.59 6.29
CA ASN A 15 3.51 33.45 5.19
C ASN A 15 4.07 34.82 4.77
N HIS A 16 3.20 35.81 4.59
CA HIS A 16 3.61 37.19 4.30
C HIS A 16 4.53 37.76 5.42
N LEU A 17 4.22 37.46 6.69
CA LEU A 17 5.10 37.82 7.81
C LEU A 17 6.48 37.18 7.65
N ALA A 18 6.53 35.87 7.35
CA ALA A 18 7.78 35.15 7.19
C ALA A 18 8.63 35.76 6.06
N GLN A 19 8.03 36.00 4.90
CA GLN A 19 8.70 36.59 3.73
C GLN A 19 9.27 37.98 4.04
N HIS A 20 8.51 38.82 4.75
CA HIS A 20 9.00 40.15 5.15
C HIS A 20 10.11 40.12 6.21
N PHE A 21 10.04 39.17 7.17
CA PHE A 21 11.06 39.06 8.20
C PHE A 21 12.36 38.40 7.70
N ARG A 22 12.31 37.50 6.70
CA ARG A 22 13.51 36.84 6.13
C ARG A 22 14.68 37.81 5.83
N PRO A 23 14.51 38.86 5.01
CA PRO A 23 15.62 39.78 4.68
C PRO A 23 16.07 40.62 5.88
N VAL A 24 15.19 40.85 6.86
CA VAL A 24 15.51 41.60 8.09
C VAL A 24 16.34 40.75 9.05
N LEU A 25 16.10 39.45 9.08
CA LEU A 25 16.71 38.49 9.99
C LEU A 25 18.04 37.93 9.46
N ALA A 26 18.19 37.82 8.14
CA ALA A 26 19.38 37.26 7.50
C ALA A 26 20.71 37.94 7.91
N PRO A 27 20.82 39.28 8.05
CA PRO A 27 22.05 39.94 8.50
C PRO A 27 22.51 39.54 9.92
N PHE A 28 21.59 39.04 10.75
CA PHE A 28 21.90 38.55 12.10
C PHE A 28 22.23 37.06 12.13
N GLY A 29 22.34 36.41 10.97
CA GLY A 29 22.55 34.96 10.84
C GLY A 29 21.36 34.14 11.31
N ILE A 30 20.14 34.69 11.23
CA ILE A 30 18.89 34.00 11.55
C ILE A 30 18.23 33.61 10.23
N HIS A 31 18.29 32.32 9.90
CA HIS A 31 17.68 31.77 8.68
C HIS A 31 16.44 30.94 8.97
N SER A 32 16.43 30.23 10.10
CA SER A 32 15.29 29.44 10.58
C SER A 32 14.59 30.17 11.72
N PHE A 33 13.28 30.39 11.57
CA PHE A 33 12.45 31.06 12.57
C PHE A 33 10.97 30.70 12.39
N HIS A 34 10.15 31.13 13.34
CA HIS A 34 8.70 30.99 13.24
C HIS A 34 8.00 32.30 13.53
N CYS A 35 7.09 32.73 12.66
CA CYS A 35 6.23 33.87 12.90
C CYS A 35 4.75 33.45 12.93
N ARG A 36 4.00 34.03 13.87
CA ARG A 36 2.55 33.83 13.98
C ARG A 36 1.85 35.14 14.22
N LYS A 37 0.90 35.46 13.35
CA LYS A 37 -0.03 36.56 13.56
C LYS A 37 -0.96 36.28 14.74
N LEU A 38 -1.13 37.31 15.55
CA LEU A 38 -2.05 37.37 16.66
C LEU A 38 -3.19 38.36 16.35
N PRO A 39 -4.29 38.31 17.12
CA PRO A 39 -5.37 39.28 16.97
C PRO A 39 -4.93 40.72 17.24
N ARG A 40 -5.69 41.69 16.74
CA ARG A 40 -5.51 43.13 17.00
C ARG A 40 -4.15 43.67 16.54
N ARG A 41 -3.75 43.42 15.28
CA ARG A 41 -2.49 43.90 14.68
C ARG A 41 -1.22 43.49 15.42
N ASN A 42 -1.21 42.31 16.03
CA ASN A 42 -0.03 41.79 16.73
C ASN A 42 0.53 40.58 16.00
N ALA A 43 1.81 40.26 16.22
CA ALA A 43 2.40 38.99 15.83
C ALA A 43 3.46 38.57 16.86
N VAL A 44 3.87 37.31 16.79
CA VAL A 44 4.98 36.77 17.57
C VAL A 44 5.98 36.19 16.61
N LEU A 45 7.24 36.56 16.78
CA LEU A 45 8.40 35.99 16.12
C LEU A 45 9.18 35.16 17.14
N THR A 46 9.39 33.89 16.86
CA THR A 46 10.15 32.96 17.71
C THR A 46 11.46 32.64 17.01
N ILE A 47 12.57 32.87 17.72
CA ILE A 47 13.94 32.59 17.27
C ILE A 47 14.55 31.64 18.31
N ASP A 48 15.29 30.63 17.90
CA ASP A 48 15.94 29.68 18.81
C ASP A 48 17.10 30.34 19.59
N ASP A 49 18.01 31.02 18.88
CA ASP A 49 19.19 31.67 19.46
C ASP A 49 18.85 33.03 20.11
N ALA A 50 18.91 33.07 21.44
CA ALA A 50 18.65 34.26 22.23
C ALA A 50 19.66 35.39 21.97
N THR A 51 20.92 35.06 21.66
CA THR A 51 21.97 36.05 21.39
C THR A 51 21.71 36.76 20.08
N LYS A 52 21.35 36.01 19.02
CA LYS A 52 20.95 36.60 17.74
C LYS A 52 19.69 37.45 17.87
N ALA A 53 18.71 36.98 18.65
CA ALA A 53 17.48 37.73 18.93
C ALA A 53 17.74 39.05 19.68
N LEU A 54 18.68 39.07 20.62
CA LEU A 54 19.08 40.31 21.33
C LEU A 54 19.77 41.31 20.39
N LYS A 55 20.63 40.84 19.48
CA LYS A 55 21.25 41.70 18.46
C LYS A 55 20.21 42.34 17.54
N LEU A 56 19.17 41.58 17.16
CA LEU A 56 18.04 42.10 16.40
C LEU A 56 17.29 43.20 17.17
N LEU A 57 17.04 42.98 18.46
CA LEU A 57 16.35 43.94 19.33
C LEU A 57 17.17 45.21 19.62
N ASP A 58 18.50 45.15 19.64
CA ASP A 58 19.35 46.34 19.79
C ASP A 58 19.24 47.30 18.59
N VAL A 59 18.96 46.77 17.40
CA VAL A 59 18.79 47.57 16.16
C VAL A 59 17.34 48.02 15.97
N TYR A 60 16.39 47.09 16.07
CA TYR A 60 14.98 47.32 15.70
C TYR A 60 14.01 47.36 16.89
N GLY A 61 14.48 47.04 18.10
CA GLY A 61 13.64 46.90 19.29
C GLY A 61 13.22 48.22 19.94
N GLN A 62 12.05 48.21 20.56
CA GLN A 62 11.59 49.29 21.44
C GLN A 62 11.77 48.90 22.91
N GLU A 63 12.56 49.67 23.65
CA GLU A 63 12.69 49.53 25.10
C GLU A 63 11.59 50.30 25.84
N ARG A 64 11.09 49.71 26.95
CA ARG A 64 10.24 50.43 27.91
C ARG A 64 11.14 51.24 28.84
N GLY A 65 11.06 52.57 28.77
CA GLY A 65 11.69 53.45 29.76
C GLY A 65 11.00 53.37 31.12
N GLN A 66 11.58 54.01 32.14
CA GLN A 66 10.88 54.31 33.38
C GLN A 66 9.75 55.30 33.08
N GLY A 67 8.49 54.84 33.14
CA GLY A 67 7.30 55.60 32.75
C GLY A 67 6.59 55.04 31.51
N ARG A 68 5.44 55.63 31.11
CA ARG A 68 4.69 55.22 29.90
C ARG A 68 5.40 55.57 28.57
N THR A 69 6.59 56.15 28.62
CA THR A 69 7.40 56.58 27.47
C THR A 69 8.27 55.44 26.93
N ARG A 70 8.10 55.09 25.65
CA ARG A 70 8.91 54.07 24.94
C ARG A 70 10.02 54.75 24.15
N ARG A 71 11.24 54.22 24.21
CA ARG A 71 12.36 54.73 23.39
C ARG A 71 12.16 54.32 21.92
N PRO A 72 12.43 55.21 20.94
CA PRO A 72 12.36 54.86 19.54
C PRO A 72 13.48 53.87 19.17
N PRO A 73 13.24 52.93 18.23
CA PRO A 73 14.26 51.99 17.78
C PRO A 73 15.35 52.72 16.97
N ARG A 74 16.58 52.17 16.92
CA ARG A 74 17.67 52.75 16.12
C ARG A 74 17.35 52.74 14.62
N GLN A 75 16.65 51.72 14.16
CA GLN A 75 16.13 51.61 12.80
C GLN A 75 14.66 51.24 12.80
N GLN A 76 13.87 51.88 11.94
CA GLN A 76 12.44 51.59 11.81
C GLN A 76 12.21 50.37 10.91
N LEU A 77 11.40 49.42 11.39
CA LEU A 77 10.93 48.30 10.59
C LEU A 77 9.63 48.71 9.87
N LYS A 78 9.61 48.59 8.53
CA LYS A 78 8.42 48.88 7.73
C LYS A 78 7.90 47.61 7.06
N MET A 79 6.57 47.44 7.08
CA MET A 79 5.87 46.36 6.38
C MET A 79 4.67 46.98 5.65
N PHE A 80 4.64 46.88 4.32
CA PHE A 80 3.64 47.55 3.48
C PHE A 80 3.46 49.05 3.81
N GLY A 81 4.57 49.77 3.99
CA GLY A 81 4.57 51.20 4.33
C GLY A 81 4.18 51.54 5.79
N GLN A 82 3.75 50.57 6.59
CA GLN A 82 3.42 50.75 8.00
C GLN A 82 4.60 50.41 8.91
N ASN A 83 4.80 51.22 9.96
CA ASN A 83 5.83 50.96 10.96
C ASN A 83 5.42 49.81 11.89
N VAL A 84 6.20 48.73 11.87
CA VAL A 84 6.05 47.57 12.76
C VAL A 84 7.02 47.73 13.92
N TYR A 85 6.55 47.51 15.15
CA TYR A 85 7.37 47.66 16.34
C TYR A 85 7.63 46.32 17.00
N ILE A 86 8.88 45.98 17.28
CA ILE A 86 9.25 44.72 17.93
C ILE A 86 9.77 44.95 19.36
N GLU A 87 9.41 44.09 20.30
CA GLU A 87 9.91 44.10 21.68
C GLU A 87 10.09 42.68 22.20
N LYS A 88 10.89 42.49 23.26
CA LYS A 88 11.05 41.16 23.89
C LYS A 88 9.70 40.63 24.37
N GLY A 89 9.34 39.43 23.94
CA GLY A 89 8.13 38.72 24.36
C GLY A 89 8.14 38.41 25.85
N ARG A 90 6.95 38.37 26.45
CA ARG A 90 6.76 38.09 27.89
C ARG A 90 6.54 36.61 28.20
N ASN A 91 6.16 35.83 27.19
CA ASN A 91 5.87 34.41 27.37
C ASN A 91 7.13 33.58 27.10
N THR A 92 7.23 32.45 27.78
CA THR A 92 8.22 31.43 27.44
C THR A 92 7.80 30.78 26.11
N PRO A 93 8.70 30.73 25.11
CA PRO A 93 8.39 30.05 23.85
C PRO A 93 8.06 28.58 24.09
N ASN A 94 7.22 27.99 23.24
CA ASN A 94 6.96 26.55 23.29
C ASN A 94 8.26 25.77 23.02
N GLU A 95 8.58 24.82 23.89
CA GLU A 95 9.85 24.07 23.81
C GLU A 95 10.00 23.30 22.49
N PHE A 96 8.98 22.54 22.09
CA PHE A 96 9.02 21.75 20.85
C PHE A 96 9.06 22.62 19.59
N GLN A 97 8.49 23.82 19.65
CA GLN A 97 8.68 24.83 18.61
C GLN A 97 10.15 25.23 18.48
N LEU A 98 10.82 25.56 19.59
CA LEU A 98 12.24 25.92 19.57
C LEU A 98 13.09 24.75 19.05
N ARG A 99 12.82 23.52 19.52
CA ARG A 99 13.50 22.31 19.05
C ARG A 99 13.28 22.09 17.55
N SER A 100 12.08 22.36 17.03
CA SER A 100 11.81 22.27 15.58
C SER A 100 12.57 23.29 14.76
N ILE A 101 12.67 24.55 15.23
CA ILE A 101 13.45 25.60 14.57
C ILE A 101 14.93 25.24 14.57
N LYS A 102 15.43 24.72 15.70
CA LYS A 102 16.81 24.24 15.81
C LYS A 102 17.10 23.10 14.83
N ASN A 103 16.19 22.14 14.71
CA ASN A 103 16.30 21.01 13.77
C ASN A 103 16.29 21.49 12.30
N GLU A 104 15.42 22.44 11.95
CA GLU A 104 15.40 23.09 10.62
C GLU A 104 16.77 23.74 10.30
N GLU A 105 17.36 24.45 11.27
CA GLU A 105 18.67 25.10 11.10
C GLU A 105 19.82 24.09 11.00
N GLU A 106 19.85 23.05 11.83
CA GLU A 106 20.85 21.97 11.77
C GLU A 106 20.82 21.26 10.40
N ASN A 107 19.62 20.97 9.88
CA ASN A 107 19.44 20.37 8.57
C ASN A 107 19.94 21.29 7.45
N ARG A 108 19.63 22.60 7.54
CA ARG A 108 20.09 23.61 6.59
C ARG A 108 21.62 23.70 6.54
N VAL A 109 22.27 23.74 7.70
CA VAL A 109 23.74 23.81 7.80
C VAL A 109 24.40 22.52 7.28
N SER A 110 23.86 21.36 7.64
CA SER A 110 24.38 20.07 7.20
C SER A 110 24.37 19.94 5.66
N ARG A 111 23.32 20.44 5.00
CA ARG A 111 23.24 20.48 3.52
C ARG A 111 24.31 21.37 2.90
N ALA A 112 24.54 22.56 3.47
CA ALA A 112 25.56 23.48 2.98
C ALA A 112 26.97 22.87 3.06
N ALA A 113 27.23 22.03 4.07
CA ALA A 113 28.50 21.32 4.22
C ALA A 113 28.67 20.18 3.20
N VAL A 114 27.61 19.42 2.88
CA VAL A 114 27.66 18.30 1.92
C VAL A 114 27.82 18.78 0.47
N SER A 115 27.19 19.91 0.10
CA SER A 115 27.34 20.52 -1.23
C SER A 115 28.76 21.03 -1.54
N GLY A 116 29.64 21.14 -0.56
CA GLY A 116 31.03 21.60 -0.76
C GLY A 116 31.95 20.59 -1.46
N ASN A 117 31.56 19.31 -1.58
CA ASN A 117 32.42 18.23 -2.08
C ASN A 117 31.99 17.62 -3.44
N ILE A 118 31.02 18.22 -4.13
CA ILE A 118 30.63 17.83 -5.49
C ILE A 118 31.02 18.99 -6.43
N PRO A 119 31.73 18.77 -7.55
CA PRO A 119 32.00 19.83 -8.52
C PRO A 119 30.68 20.38 -9.05
N ASN A 120 30.29 21.53 -8.52
CA ASN A 120 29.02 22.16 -8.82
C ASN A 120 29.11 22.82 -10.21
N ARG A 121 28.79 22.07 -11.28
CA ARG A 121 28.68 22.61 -12.64
C ARG A 121 27.42 23.45 -12.86
N HIS A 122 26.58 23.64 -11.84
CA HIS A 122 25.39 24.48 -11.90
C HIS A 122 25.41 25.59 -10.83
N HIS A 123 26.37 26.51 -10.94
CA HIS A 123 26.07 27.90 -10.57
C HIS A 123 25.19 28.52 -11.66
N ALA A 124 23.92 28.10 -11.70
CA ALA A 124 22.90 28.94 -12.29
C ALA A 124 22.71 30.16 -11.38
N ALA A 125 22.54 31.32 -12.00
CA ALA A 125 22.18 32.59 -11.38
C ALA A 125 21.06 32.44 -10.31
N PRO A 126 20.90 33.41 -9.39
CA PRO A 126 19.76 33.42 -8.45
C PRO A 126 18.46 33.09 -9.20
N PRO A 127 17.59 32.22 -8.67
CA PRO A 127 16.43 31.74 -9.39
C PRO A 127 15.59 32.94 -9.82
N VAL A 128 15.55 33.18 -11.13
CA VAL A 128 14.60 34.13 -11.71
C VAL A 128 13.23 33.60 -11.32
N LYS A 129 12.42 34.41 -10.60
CA LYS A 129 11.03 34.06 -10.30
C LYS A 129 10.29 33.85 -11.62
N ARG A 130 10.18 32.60 -12.07
CA ARG A 130 9.44 32.24 -13.28
C ARG A 130 7.95 32.28 -12.97
N VAL A 131 7.16 32.79 -13.90
CA VAL A 131 5.70 32.77 -13.79
C VAL A 131 5.24 31.32 -13.90
N LYS A 132 4.55 30.83 -12.87
CA LYS A 132 4.03 29.45 -12.78
C LYS A 132 2.51 29.37 -12.81
N SER A 133 1.86 30.51 -12.97
CA SER A 133 0.40 30.65 -12.92
C SER A 133 -0.08 31.38 -14.16
N PHE A 134 -1.10 30.83 -14.82
CA PHE A 134 -1.64 31.34 -16.08
C PHE A 134 -3.16 31.42 -16.00
N LEU A 135 -3.75 32.41 -16.68
CA LEU A 135 -5.19 32.58 -16.73
C LEU A 135 -5.79 31.73 -17.84
N ILE A 136 -6.94 31.11 -17.56
CA ILE A 136 -7.66 30.24 -18.49
C ILE A 136 -9.11 30.67 -18.62
N THR A 137 -9.72 30.44 -19.78
CA THR A 137 -11.15 30.75 -20.02
C THR A 137 -12.02 29.50 -19.92
N THR A 138 -11.58 28.39 -20.50
CA THR A 138 -12.40 27.18 -20.63
C THR A 138 -11.57 25.93 -20.38
N MET A 139 -12.21 24.92 -19.80
CA MET A 139 -11.70 23.56 -19.69
C MET A 139 -12.58 22.62 -20.51
N SER A 140 -11.93 21.72 -21.24
CA SER A 140 -12.56 20.65 -21.99
C SER A 140 -12.05 19.30 -21.49
N CYS A 141 -12.92 18.30 -21.44
CA CYS A 141 -12.58 16.91 -21.10
C CYS A 141 -12.97 15.98 -22.24
N GLY A 142 -12.11 15.01 -22.54
CA GLY A 142 -12.27 14.17 -23.72
C GLY A 142 -11.21 13.07 -23.83
N LEU A 143 -10.94 12.68 -25.07
CA LEU A 143 -10.01 11.62 -25.42
C LEU A 143 -9.21 11.97 -26.68
N TRP A 144 -8.08 11.32 -26.88
CA TRP A 144 -7.31 11.37 -28.12
C TRP A 144 -7.88 10.38 -29.13
N ASP A 145 -7.93 10.77 -30.40
CA ASP A 145 -8.20 9.88 -31.54
C ASP A 145 -7.51 10.42 -32.80
N TYR A 146 -7.79 9.85 -33.97
CA TYR A 146 -7.19 10.30 -35.24
C TYR A 146 -8.24 10.65 -36.30
N HIS A 147 -7.92 11.66 -37.11
CA HIS A 147 -8.65 12.00 -38.33
C HIS A 147 -7.64 12.14 -39.47
N ASP A 148 -7.82 11.36 -40.55
CA ASP A 148 -6.87 11.27 -41.66
C ASP A 148 -5.40 11.08 -41.20
N SER A 149 -5.20 10.18 -40.23
CA SER A 149 -3.91 9.89 -39.57
C SER A 149 -3.30 11.00 -38.72
N ASN A 150 -3.97 12.15 -38.57
CA ASN A 150 -3.51 13.22 -37.67
C ASN A 150 -4.12 13.03 -36.28
N PRO A 151 -3.35 13.20 -35.18
CA PRO A 151 -3.89 13.15 -33.83
C PRO A 151 -4.83 14.33 -33.56
N VAL A 152 -6.02 14.05 -33.03
CA VAL A 152 -7.10 15.00 -32.75
C VAL A 152 -7.59 14.82 -31.31
N PHE A 153 -7.82 15.93 -30.62
CA PHE A 153 -8.52 15.91 -29.34
C PHE A 153 -10.04 15.88 -29.58
N ILE A 154 -10.69 14.78 -29.20
CA ILE A 154 -12.15 14.65 -29.24
C ILE A 154 -12.74 15.29 -27.98
N GLU A 155 -13.37 16.45 -28.14
CA GLU A 155 -14.01 17.18 -27.05
C GLU A 155 -15.39 16.54 -26.74
N CYS A 156 -15.49 15.90 -25.57
CA CYS A 156 -16.73 15.27 -25.11
C CYS A 156 -17.52 16.17 -24.14
N PHE A 157 -16.83 17.08 -23.45
CA PHE A 157 -17.43 18.00 -22.50
C PHE A 157 -16.61 19.28 -22.40
N ARG A 158 -17.30 20.40 -22.12
CA ARG A 158 -16.70 21.71 -21.98
C ARG A 158 -17.40 22.54 -20.91
N ILE A 159 -16.62 23.24 -20.10
CA ILE A 159 -17.12 24.12 -19.05
C ILE A 159 -16.15 25.28 -18.77
N GLY A 160 -16.65 26.30 -18.09
CA GLY A 160 -15.84 27.39 -17.52
C GLY A 160 -15.99 28.71 -18.26
N ARG A 161 -15.74 29.80 -17.52
CA ARG A 161 -15.74 31.17 -18.03
C ARG A 161 -14.41 31.87 -17.75
N ASN A 162 -13.98 31.84 -16.49
CA ASN A 162 -12.72 32.38 -16.00
C ASN A 162 -12.04 31.35 -15.09
N GLY A 163 -10.72 31.35 -15.06
CA GLY A 163 -9.97 30.46 -14.19
C GLY A 163 -8.48 30.71 -14.20
N LYS A 164 -7.77 29.89 -13.44
CA LYS A 164 -6.31 29.93 -13.27
C LYS A 164 -5.77 28.51 -13.26
N ILE A 165 -4.68 28.27 -13.97
CA ILE A 165 -3.87 27.03 -13.89
C ILE A 165 -2.51 27.38 -13.29
N ALA A 166 -2.06 26.60 -12.31
CA ALA A 166 -0.81 26.82 -11.60
C ALA A 166 0.03 25.53 -11.51
N PHE A 167 1.31 25.63 -11.88
CA PHE A 167 2.30 24.56 -11.79
C PHE A 167 3.01 24.65 -10.44
N ALA A 168 2.43 24.00 -9.42
CA ALA A 168 3.03 23.91 -8.10
C ALA A 168 4.07 22.78 -8.05
N LYS A 169 4.91 22.75 -7.03
CA LYS A 169 6.05 21.81 -6.94
C LYS A 169 5.73 20.32 -7.08
N THR A 170 4.53 19.90 -6.70
CA THR A 170 4.14 18.48 -6.68
C THR A 170 2.92 18.15 -7.55
N ALA A 171 2.25 19.17 -8.09
CA ALA A 171 0.97 19.01 -8.78
C ALA A 171 0.63 20.26 -9.61
N ILE A 172 -0.17 20.07 -10.64
CA ILE A 172 -0.86 21.15 -11.34
C ILE A 172 -2.21 21.38 -10.65
N ARG A 173 -2.48 22.62 -10.24
CA ARG A 173 -3.75 23.04 -9.63
C ARG A 173 -4.51 23.94 -10.58
N VAL A 174 -5.80 23.71 -10.73
CA VAL A 174 -6.68 24.52 -11.58
C VAL A 174 -7.84 25.01 -10.74
N THR A 175 -8.16 26.30 -10.85
CA THR A 175 -9.40 26.89 -10.35
C THR A 175 -10.22 27.37 -11.54
N LEU A 176 -11.50 27.00 -11.59
CA LEU A 176 -12.39 27.32 -12.71
C LEU A 176 -13.76 27.77 -12.21
N GLU A 177 -14.16 28.96 -12.61
CA GLU A 177 -15.48 29.54 -12.33
C GLU A 177 -16.43 29.21 -13.49
N THR A 178 -17.64 28.75 -13.15
CA THR A 178 -18.70 28.44 -14.12
C THR A 178 -19.63 29.64 -14.33
N ALA A 179 -20.55 29.52 -15.30
CA ALA A 179 -21.57 30.54 -15.55
C ALA A 179 -22.60 30.68 -14.41
N GLU A 180 -22.67 29.70 -13.51
CA GLU A 180 -23.54 29.68 -12.32
C GLU A 180 -22.82 30.19 -11.06
N ASP A 181 -21.68 30.88 -11.23
CA ASP A 181 -20.80 31.38 -10.17
C ASP A 181 -20.28 30.27 -9.22
N ILE A 182 -20.32 29.02 -9.66
CA ILE A 182 -19.74 27.88 -8.95
C ILE A 182 -18.25 27.82 -9.26
N ILE A 183 -17.43 27.66 -8.21
CA ILE A 183 -15.98 27.52 -8.37
C ILE A 183 -15.58 26.07 -8.20
N TYR A 184 -14.97 25.49 -9.23
CA TYR A 184 -14.36 24.18 -9.18
C TYR A 184 -12.84 24.25 -9.02
N HIS A 185 -12.28 23.26 -8.33
CA HIS A 185 -10.83 23.10 -8.15
C HIS A 185 -10.42 21.71 -8.60
N LEU A 186 -9.42 21.63 -9.48
CA LEU A 186 -8.84 20.38 -9.97
C LEU A 186 -7.39 20.28 -9.49
N GLU A 187 -6.96 19.08 -9.09
CA GLU A 187 -5.57 18.80 -8.73
C GLU A 187 -5.07 17.56 -9.50
N PHE A 188 -4.07 17.79 -10.36
CA PHE A 188 -3.34 16.76 -11.09
C PHE A 188 -1.98 16.57 -10.42
N THR A 189 -1.74 15.43 -9.77
CA THR A 189 -0.38 15.14 -9.29
C THR A 189 0.52 14.82 -10.48
N TYR A 190 1.79 15.22 -10.45
CA TYR A 190 2.69 14.96 -11.58
C TYR A 190 2.89 13.46 -11.87
N SER A 191 2.74 12.60 -10.85
CA SER A 191 2.74 11.15 -11.03
C SER A 191 1.58 10.63 -11.87
N ASN A 192 0.47 11.38 -11.95
CA ASN A 192 -0.72 11.00 -12.70
C ASN A 192 -0.67 11.49 -14.15
N ILE A 193 0.35 12.23 -14.58
CA ILE A 193 0.43 12.77 -15.95
C ILE A 193 1.20 11.79 -16.83
N LEU A 194 0.52 11.28 -17.86
CA LEU A 194 1.07 10.38 -18.87
C LEU A 194 1.60 11.19 -20.06
N GLY A 195 2.70 10.74 -20.64
CA GLY A 195 3.28 11.41 -21.82
C GLY A 195 3.78 12.83 -21.54
N SER A 196 3.90 13.62 -22.58
CA SER A 196 4.22 15.05 -22.46
C SER A 196 2.94 15.86 -22.17
N ILE A 197 3.08 17.01 -21.51
CA ILE A 197 2.05 18.03 -21.49
C ILE A 197 2.10 18.75 -22.84
N TYR A 198 1.00 18.78 -23.57
CA TYR A 198 0.98 19.41 -24.89
C TYR A 198 0.53 20.85 -24.82
N THR A 199 1.25 21.73 -25.50
CA THR A 199 0.88 23.13 -25.69
C THR A 199 0.34 23.34 -27.10
N GLY A 200 -0.72 24.14 -27.21
CA GLY A 200 -1.33 24.52 -28.49
C GLY A 200 -0.51 25.56 -29.26
N THR A 201 -1.14 26.16 -30.26
CA THR A 201 -0.49 27.18 -31.11
C THR A 201 -0.92 28.60 -30.71
N ALA A 202 -0.27 29.64 -31.23
CA ALA A 202 -0.70 31.02 -30.99
C ALA A 202 -2.16 31.30 -31.43
N LYS A 203 -2.68 30.53 -32.40
CA LYS A 203 -4.09 30.63 -32.84
C LYS A 203 -5.06 29.97 -31.86
N ALA A 204 -4.59 29.00 -31.08
CA ALA A 204 -5.37 28.26 -30.11
C ALA A 204 -4.47 27.96 -28.89
N PRO A 205 -4.23 28.96 -28.03
CA PRO A 205 -3.27 28.82 -26.95
C PRO A 205 -3.87 27.94 -25.85
N SER A 206 -3.42 26.71 -25.75
CA SER A 206 -3.95 25.73 -24.80
C SER A 206 -2.88 24.88 -24.14
N ILE A 207 -3.26 24.27 -23.02
CA ILE A 207 -2.50 23.23 -22.32
C ILE A 207 -3.36 21.98 -22.30
N THR A 208 -2.87 20.87 -22.83
CA THR A 208 -3.55 19.57 -22.83
C THR A 208 -2.76 18.60 -21.97
N ILE A 209 -3.44 18.02 -20.97
CA ILE A 209 -2.90 17.08 -20.01
C ILE A 209 -3.58 15.74 -20.22
N THR A 210 -2.79 14.71 -20.53
CA THR A 210 -3.24 13.32 -20.50
C THR A 210 -2.96 12.77 -19.11
N ALA A 211 -3.99 12.37 -18.38
CA ALA A 211 -3.85 11.78 -17.06
C ALA A 211 -4.08 10.26 -17.10
N ASP A 212 -3.47 9.53 -16.16
CA ASP A 212 -3.75 8.12 -15.92
C ASP A 212 -5.08 7.94 -15.17
N ALA A 213 -5.51 8.87 -14.34
CA ALA A 213 -6.80 8.82 -13.65
C ALA A 213 -7.43 10.21 -13.59
N ALA A 214 -8.71 10.26 -13.25
CA ALA A 214 -9.41 11.51 -13.06
C ALA A 214 -8.69 12.37 -11.99
N PRO A 215 -8.57 13.69 -12.20
CA PRO A 215 -8.00 14.59 -11.22
C PRO A 215 -8.88 14.65 -9.98
N ARG A 216 -8.31 15.12 -8.88
CA ARG A 216 -9.12 15.37 -7.69
C ARG A 216 -10.00 16.60 -7.91
N LEU A 217 -11.32 16.43 -7.80
CA LEU A 217 -12.31 17.48 -8.06
C LEU A 217 -12.93 18.01 -6.76
N TYR A 218 -12.97 19.32 -6.60
CA TYR A 218 -13.65 20.00 -5.49
C TYR A 218 -14.56 21.11 -6.01
N LYS A 219 -15.65 21.39 -5.28
CA LYS A 219 -16.60 22.48 -5.56
C LYS A 219 -16.72 23.42 -4.36
N THR A 220 -16.80 24.72 -4.60
CA THR A 220 -17.21 25.76 -3.63
C THR A 220 -18.49 26.42 -4.13
N ASP A 221 -19.49 26.56 -3.24
CA ASP A 221 -20.74 27.23 -3.57
C ASP A 221 -20.65 28.73 -3.21
N PRO A 222 -21.05 29.66 -4.10
CA PRO A 222 -21.03 31.10 -3.82
C PRO A 222 -21.93 31.49 -2.64
N THR A 223 -22.96 30.69 -2.31
CA THR A 223 -23.79 30.93 -1.12
C THR A 223 -23.05 30.70 0.20
N ASP A 224 -22.08 29.79 0.24
CA ASP A 224 -21.21 29.57 1.40
C ASP A 224 -20.26 30.76 1.60
N GLU A 225 -19.83 31.41 0.52
CA GLU A 225 -19.08 32.66 0.57
C GLU A 225 -19.95 33.87 0.97
N LEU A 226 -21.18 33.96 0.46
CA LEU A 226 -22.14 35.03 0.78
C LEU A 226 -22.69 34.95 2.20
N LEU A 227 -22.92 33.75 2.74
CA LEU A 227 -23.26 33.57 4.16
C LEU A 227 -22.14 34.11 5.05
N PHE A 228 -20.88 33.95 4.66
CA PHE A 228 -19.73 34.53 5.36
C PHE A 228 -19.64 36.05 5.15
N ALA A 229 -19.89 36.54 3.93
CA ALA A 229 -19.94 37.97 3.63
C ALA A 229 -21.09 38.69 4.35
N GLY A 230 -22.23 38.05 4.57
CA GLY A 230 -23.39 38.59 5.29
C GLY A 230 -23.14 38.83 6.79
N PHE A 231 -22.13 38.20 7.39
CA PHE A 231 -21.67 38.48 8.75
C PHE A 231 -20.65 39.63 8.82
N THR A 232 -20.34 40.29 7.70
CA THR A 232 -19.41 41.43 7.66
C THR A 232 -20.17 42.76 7.86
N ALA A 233 -20.29 43.19 9.11
CA ALA A 233 -20.47 44.62 9.38
C ALA A 233 -19.13 45.34 9.13
N PRO A 234 -19.12 46.53 8.51
CA PRO A 234 -17.87 47.25 8.24
C PRO A 234 -17.20 47.63 9.57
N GLY A 235 -16.10 46.94 9.91
CA GLY A 235 -15.23 47.28 11.05
C GLY A 235 -14.94 46.17 12.06
N LEU A 236 -15.56 44.98 11.96
CA LEU A 236 -15.29 43.84 12.84
C LEU A 236 -15.14 42.57 12.01
N LEU A 237 -13.91 42.12 11.76
CA LEU A 237 -13.63 40.77 11.24
C LEU A 237 -13.88 39.75 12.36
N PRO A 238 -14.92 38.90 12.33
CA PRO A 238 -14.99 37.76 13.23
C PRO A 238 -13.94 36.74 12.80
N LYS A 239 -13.28 36.11 13.76
CA LYS A 239 -12.46 34.93 13.46
C LYS A 239 -13.37 33.81 12.94
N ARG A 240 -13.00 33.21 11.81
CA ARG A 240 -13.63 31.99 11.26
C ARG A 240 -13.88 30.97 12.38
N PRO A 241 -15.11 30.43 12.54
CA PRO A 241 -15.33 29.31 13.43
C PRO A 241 -14.43 28.14 13.02
N ARG A 242 -13.76 27.52 13.99
CA ARG A 242 -12.92 26.34 13.74
C ARG A 242 -13.81 25.19 13.28
N GLY A 243 -13.69 24.77 12.02
CA GLY A 243 -14.30 23.53 11.52
C GLY A 243 -15.19 23.63 10.29
N TYR A 244 -15.40 24.82 9.70
CA TYR A 244 -16.14 24.93 8.42
C TYR A 244 -15.20 24.58 7.26
N ALA A 245 -15.56 23.58 6.45
CA ALA A 245 -14.83 23.23 5.23
C ALA A 245 -15.17 24.23 4.12
N LEU A 246 -14.16 24.71 3.40
CA LEU A 246 -14.32 25.77 2.38
C LEU A 246 -14.75 25.23 1.01
N LYS A 247 -14.60 23.92 0.82
CA LYS A 247 -14.82 23.22 -0.46
C LYS A 247 -15.45 21.85 -0.16
N THR A 248 -16.08 21.23 -1.14
CA THR A 248 -16.64 19.88 -1.03
C THR A 248 -16.04 19.02 -2.13
N ARG A 249 -15.54 17.83 -1.78
CA ARG A 249 -15.02 16.86 -2.73
C ARG A 249 -16.16 16.29 -3.57
N VAL A 250 -16.00 16.32 -4.89
CA VAL A 250 -16.98 15.82 -5.86
C VAL A 250 -16.32 14.85 -6.84
N GLY A 251 -17.13 14.12 -7.60
CA GLY A 251 -16.67 13.18 -8.63
C GLY A 251 -16.84 13.70 -10.08
N HIS A 252 -17.56 14.80 -10.28
CA HIS A 252 -17.90 15.32 -11.60
C HIS A 252 -18.35 16.79 -11.52
N PHE A 253 -18.45 17.45 -12.68
CA PHE A 253 -18.99 18.82 -12.82
C PHE A 253 -20.53 18.87 -12.98
N GLY A 254 -21.21 17.71 -12.95
CA GLY A 254 -22.64 17.58 -13.33
C GLY A 254 -22.85 17.32 -14.83
N GLY A 255 -24.11 17.06 -15.21
CA GLY A 255 -24.51 16.84 -16.61
C GLY A 255 -23.73 15.71 -17.31
N GLU A 256 -23.34 15.94 -18.56
CA GLU A 256 -22.59 14.96 -19.39
C GLU A 256 -21.25 14.55 -18.76
N HIS A 257 -20.63 15.39 -17.93
CA HIS A 257 -19.36 15.04 -17.29
C HIS A 257 -19.50 13.85 -16.32
N GLU A 258 -20.67 13.63 -15.74
CA GLU A 258 -20.89 12.47 -14.86
C GLU A 258 -20.69 11.15 -15.59
N ALA A 259 -21.09 11.06 -16.85
CA ALA A 259 -20.96 9.86 -17.67
C ALA A 259 -19.52 9.59 -18.14
N LEU A 260 -18.68 10.62 -18.24
CA LEU A 260 -17.32 10.52 -18.79
C LEU A 260 -16.20 10.67 -17.74
N ALA A 261 -16.46 11.21 -16.55
CA ALA A 261 -15.43 11.48 -15.54
C ALA A 261 -14.55 10.27 -15.21
N GLY A 262 -15.13 9.06 -15.23
CA GLY A 262 -14.44 7.81 -14.97
C GLY A 262 -13.87 7.10 -16.20
N THR A 263 -13.99 7.66 -17.41
CA THR A 263 -13.56 7.00 -18.67
C THR A 263 -12.71 7.90 -19.58
N CYS A 264 -12.85 9.22 -19.49
CA CYS A 264 -12.11 10.21 -20.28
C CYS A 264 -11.11 10.94 -19.38
N PHE A 265 -9.82 10.87 -19.73
CA PHE A 265 -8.72 11.37 -18.89
C PHE A 265 -7.85 12.42 -19.56
N VAL A 266 -8.29 12.96 -20.70
CA VAL A 266 -7.59 14.05 -21.38
C VAL A 266 -8.30 15.37 -21.07
N TYR A 267 -7.55 16.31 -20.49
CA TYR A 267 -8.05 17.63 -20.08
C TYR A 267 -7.33 18.72 -20.84
N ARG A 268 -8.08 19.58 -21.54
CA ARG A 268 -7.57 20.70 -22.32
C ARG A 268 -8.02 22.03 -21.71
N PHE A 269 -7.08 22.92 -21.44
CA PHE A 269 -7.31 24.24 -20.86
C PHE A 269 -6.95 25.32 -21.87
N LEU A 270 -7.89 26.23 -22.18
CA LEU A 270 -7.64 27.36 -23.08
C LEU A 270 -7.07 28.54 -22.29
N LEU A 271 -5.86 28.97 -22.63
CA LEU A 271 -5.18 30.13 -22.05
C LEU A 271 -5.83 31.43 -22.54
N MET A 272 -5.87 32.45 -21.67
CA MET A 272 -6.36 33.77 -22.04
C MET A 272 -5.41 34.52 -22.99
N ASP A 273 -4.10 34.39 -22.79
CA ASP A 273 -3.09 35.05 -23.62
C ASP A 273 -2.21 34.02 -24.34
N SER A 274 -2.04 34.22 -25.65
CA SER A 274 -1.11 33.44 -26.47
C SER A 274 0.36 33.64 -26.10
N SER A 275 0.71 34.77 -25.47
CA SER A 275 2.07 35.06 -25.02
C SER A 275 2.54 34.12 -23.90
N ASP A 276 1.60 33.58 -23.12
CA ASP A 276 1.87 32.65 -22.02
C ASP A 276 2.42 31.30 -22.48
N LEU A 277 2.17 30.88 -23.73
CA LEU A 277 2.66 29.59 -24.26
C LEU A 277 4.17 29.43 -24.15
N ARG A 278 4.92 30.50 -24.41
CA ARG A 278 6.39 30.48 -24.32
C ARG A 278 6.85 30.26 -22.89
N THR A 279 6.20 30.93 -21.95
CA THR A 279 6.48 30.81 -20.52
C THR A 279 6.12 29.41 -19.99
N VAL A 280 5.03 28.81 -20.49
CA VAL A 280 4.67 27.42 -20.18
C VAL A 280 5.73 26.45 -20.72
N LEU A 281 6.20 26.62 -21.96
CA LEU A 281 7.27 25.79 -22.52
C LEU A 281 8.58 25.91 -21.73
N ASP A 282 8.91 27.10 -21.23
CA ASP A 282 10.10 27.33 -20.41
C ASP A 282 10.07 26.54 -19.08
N LEU A 283 8.88 26.12 -18.60
CA LEU A 283 8.72 25.28 -17.41
C LEU A 283 9.25 23.85 -17.62
N ALA A 284 9.43 23.38 -18.86
CA ALA A 284 10.02 22.07 -19.15
C ALA A 284 11.46 21.92 -18.61
N ASN A 285 12.14 23.04 -18.33
CA ASN A 285 13.47 23.05 -17.73
C ASN A 285 13.48 22.77 -16.22
N GLU A 286 12.31 22.68 -15.57
CA GLU A 286 12.20 22.35 -14.15
C GLU A 286 12.22 20.82 -13.97
N PRO A 287 13.15 20.26 -13.17
CA PRO A 287 13.38 18.81 -13.11
C PRO A 287 12.20 17.97 -12.57
N HIS A 288 11.21 18.62 -11.95
CA HIS A 288 10.04 17.96 -11.37
C HIS A 288 8.78 18.08 -12.22
N ILE A 289 8.80 18.90 -13.28
CA ILE A 289 7.66 19.09 -14.19
C ILE A 289 7.80 18.08 -15.34
N PRO A 290 6.71 17.38 -15.74
CA PRO A 290 6.73 16.52 -16.91
C PRO A 290 7.18 17.27 -18.18
N GLU A 291 7.72 16.53 -19.14
CA GLU A 291 8.11 17.08 -20.45
C GLU A 291 6.94 17.86 -21.07
N ILE A 292 7.24 19.01 -21.68
CA ILE A 292 6.24 19.86 -22.33
C ILE A 292 6.58 19.92 -23.81
N ALA A 293 5.65 19.49 -24.65
CA ALA A 293 5.79 19.46 -26.10
C ALA A 293 4.77 20.39 -26.77
N SER A 294 5.05 20.80 -28.01
CA SER A 294 4.10 21.55 -28.83
C SER A 294 3.30 20.61 -29.71
N TRP A 295 1.99 20.84 -29.82
CA TRP A 295 1.10 20.10 -30.70
C TRP A 295 0.16 21.05 -31.45
N VAL A 296 -0.15 20.71 -32.70
CA VAL A 296 -1.09 21.50 -33.51
C VAL A 296 -2.50 21.14 -33.08
N ASP A 297 -3.16 22.08 -32.39
CA ASP A 297 -4.45 21.90 -31.72
C ASP A 297 -5.62 21.62 -32.67
N HIS A 298 -5.72 20.37 -33.12
CA HIS A 298 -6.84 19.84 -33.91
C HIS A 298 -7.91 19.28 -32.99
N ARG A 299 -9.14 19.76 -33.14
CA ARG A 299 -10.27 19.33 -32.32
C ARG A 299 -11.38 18.74 -33.17
N ALA A 300 -12.04 17.71 -32.65
CA ALA A 300 -13.29 17.20 -33.19
C ALA A 300 -14.29 16.95 -32.06
N ILE A 301 -15.54 16.72 -32.42
CA ILE A 301 -16.65 16.41 -31.51
C ILE A 301 -17.36 15.20 -32.11
N TYR A 302 -17.80 14.27 -31.28
CA TYR A 302 -18.63 13.16 -31.76
C TYR A 302 -19.99 13.64 -32.28
N ASP A 303 -20.55 12.90 -33.25
CA ASP A 303 -21.88 13.17 -33.81
C ASP A 303 -23.02 13.00 -32.77
N ALA A 304 -22.73 12.37 -31.64
CA ALA A 304 -23.66 12.18 -30.52
C ALA A 304 -22.96 12.43 -29.18
N PRO A 305 -23.71 12.85 -28.14
CA PRO A 305 -23.17 12.97 -26.79
C PRO A 305 -22.54 11.67 -26.30
N TYR A 306 -21.50 11.77 -25.48
CA TYR A 306 -20.77 10.61 -24.98
C TYR A 306 -21.68 9.66 -24.16
N SER A 307 -22.62 10.21 -23.39
CA SER A 307 -23.63 9.43 -22.65
C SER A 307 -24.45 8.52 -23.57
N VAL A 308 -24.83 9.00 -24.76
CA VAL A 308 -25.58 8.25 -25.77
C VAL A 308 -24.71 7.15 -26.39
N LEU A 309 -23.44 7.43 -26.70
CA LEU A 309 -22.51 6.43 -27.22
C LEU A 309 -22.26 5.30 -26.21
N MET A 310 -22.06 5.66 -24.94
CA MET A 310 -21.95 4.71 -23.83
C MET A 310 -23.22 3.86 -23.70
N GLN A 311 -24.40 4.48 -23.76
CA GLN A 311 -25.67 3.75 -23.67
C GLN A 311 -25.84 2.75 -24.82
N ARG A 312 -25.52 3.14 -26.07
CA ARG A 312 -25.55 2.22 -27.23
C ARG A 312 -24.66 0.99 -27.02
N PHE A 313 -23.47 1.19 -26.46
CA PHE A 313 -22.57 0.08 -26.13
C PHE A 313 -23.14 -0.83 -25.01
N MET A 314 -23.69 -0.23 -23.96
CA MET A 314 -24.32 -0.98 -22.87
C MET A 314 -25.55 -1.78 -23.34
N ASP A 315 -26.35 -1.20 -24.23
CA ASP A 315 -27.49 -1.87 -24.87
C ASP A 315 -27.02 -3.04 -25.74
N LEU A 316 -25.97 -2.84 -26.55
CA LEU A 316 -25.36 -3.90 -27.36
C LEU A 316 -24.91 -5.08 -26.47
N ILE A 317 -24.12 -4.82 -25.43
CA ILE A 317 -23.64 -5.88 -24.52
C ILE A 317 -24.81 -6.59 -23.82
N THR A 318 -25.87 -5.86 -23.48
CA THR A 318 -27.03 -6.45 -22.80
C THR A 318 -27.82 -7.36 -23.75
N LEU A 319 -28.09 -6.91 -24.97
CA LEU A 319 -28.89 -7.61 -25.98
C LEU A 319 -28.15 -8.77 -26.66
N GLU A 320 -26.84 -8.64 -26.85
CA GLU A 320 -26.04 -9.67 -27.52
C GLU A 320 -25.97 -10.97 -26.71
N LYS A 321 -26.06 -12.12 -27.39
CA LYS A 321 -25.99 -13.45 -26.76
C LYS A 321 -24.54 -13.90 -26.56
N LEU A 322 -23.81 -13.17 -25.73
CA LEU A 322 -22.42 -13.48 -25.35
C LEU A 322 -22.33 -14.09 -23.94
N PRO A 323 -21.34 -14.95 -23.66
CA PRO A 323 -21.04 -15.40 -22.32
C PRO A 323 -20.74 -14.23 -21.38
N TYR A 324 -21.20 -14.30 -20.12
CA TYR A 324 -21.03 -13.22 -19.15
C TYR A 324 -19.57 -12.78 -18.98
N ARG A 325 -18.64 -13.75 -18.91
CA ARG A 325 -17.21 -13.47 -18.74
C ARG A 325 -16.63 -12.62 -19.87
N VAL A 326 -17.10 -12.83 -21.11
CA VAL A 326 -16.71 -12.03 -22.27
C VAL A 326 -17.32 -10.63 -22.19
N LYS A 327 -18.61 -10.54 -21.88
CA LYS A 327 -19.30 -9.26 -21.69
C LYS A 327 -18.64 -8.42 -20.60
N PHE A 328 -18.20 -9.05 -19.51
CA PHE A 328 -17.46 -8.39 -18.43
C PHE A 328 -16.17 -7.77 -18.95
N GLN A 329 -15.35 -8.53 -19.69
CA GLN A 329 -14.09 -8.02 -20.23
C GLN A 329 -14.30 -6.90 -21.26
N LEU A 330 -15.32 -7.01 -22.11
CA LEU A 330 -15.67 -5.93 -23.06
C LEU A 330 -16.07 -4.64 -22.34
N GLN A 331 -16.96 -4.75 -21.34
CA GLN A 331 -17.35 -3.59 -20.54
C GLN A 331 -16.17 -3.01 -19.77
N ARG A 332 -15.27 -3.86 -19.27
CA ARG A 332 -14.01 -3.47 -18.62
C ARG A 332 -13.15 -2.59 -19.53
N LEU A 333 -12.91 -2.99 -20.78
CA LEU A 333 -12.11 -2.21 -21.73
C LEU A 333 -12.67 -0.79 -21.93
N VAL A 334 -14.00 -0.66 -21.98
CA VAL A 334 -14.64 0.66 -22.15
C VAL A 334 -14.66 1.47 -20.85
N TRP A 335 -15.04 0.86 -19.72
CA TRP A 335 -15.16 1.55 -18.43
C TRP A 335 -13.82 1.98 -17.84
N ASN A 336 -12.72 1.30 -18.20
CA ASN A 336 -11.39 1.69 -17.76
C ASN A 336 -10.73 2.74 -18.68
N GLY A 337 -11.38 3.04 -19.82
CA GLY A 337 -10.92 3.97 -20.84
C GLY A 337 -10.04 3.34 -21.92
N ASP A 338 -9.71 2.03 -21.82
CA ASP A 338 -8.80 1.31 -22.74
C ASP A 338 -9.21 1.45 -24.21
N ILE A 339 -10.50 1.44 -24.49
CA ILE A 339 -11.06 1.72 -25.83
C ILE A 339 -12.31 2.60 -25.72
N SER A 340 -12.55 3.43 -26.75
CA SER A 340 -13.78 4.24 -26.80
C SER A 340 -15.02 3.37 -27.05
N PRO A 341 -16.23 3.79 -26.60
CA PRO A 341 -17.48 3.09 -26.89
C PRO A 341 -17.65 2.82 -28.40
N THR A 342 -17.25 3.77 -29.25
CA THR A 342 -17.35 3.64 -30.71
C THR A 342 -16.45 2.53 -31.26
N LYS A 343 -15.18 2.44 -30.83
CA LYS A 343 -14.28 1.34 -31.21
C LYS A 343 -14.81 -0.01 -30.72
N ALA A 344 -15.36 -0.04 -29.51
CA ALA A 344 -15.93 -1.24 -28.91
C ALA A 344 -17.12 -1.81 -29.71
N LEU A 345 -18.00 -0.95 -30.24
CA LEU A 345 -19.14 -1.38 -31.06
C LEU A 345 -18.70 -2.21 -32.29
N VAL A 346 -17.58 -1.86 -32.91
CA VAL A 346 -17.02 -2.60 -34.06
C VAL A 346 -16.27 -3.85 -33.59
N PHE A 347 -15.45 -3.72 -32.54
CA PHE A 347 -14.60 -4.77 -32.02
C PHE A 347 -15.37 -6.02 -31.54
N VAL A 348 -16.58 -5.86 -30.99
CA VAL A 348 -17.43 -6.98 -30.53
C VAL A 348 -17.64 -8.05 -31.62
N SER A 349 -17.72 -7.65 -32.90
CA SER A 349 -17.89 -8.58 -34.01
C SER A 349 -16.69 -9.54 -34.16
N ARG A 350 -15.46 -9.06 -33.91
CA ARG A 350 -14.26 -9.90 -33.96
C ARG A 350 -14.23 -10.90 -32.80
N VAL A 351 -14.63 -10.48 -31.60
CA VAL A 351 -14.72 -11.36 -30.43
C VAL A 351 -15.74 -12.47 -30.65
N LYS A 352 -16.87 -12.17 -31.32
CA LYS A 352 -17.86 -13.18 -31.73
C LYS A 352 -17.26 -14.25 -32.63
N VAL A 353 -16.42 -13.85 -33.59
CA VAL A 353 -15.72 -14.81 -34.47
C VAL A 353 -14.77 -15.69 -33.67
N ALA A 354 -13.99 -15.11 -32.74
CA ALA A 354 -13.08 -15.90 -31.90
C ALA A 354 -13.81 -16.93 -31.03
N LEU A 355 -14.98 -16.60 -30.47
CA LEU A 355 -15.79 -17.52 -29.67
C LEU A 355 -16.37 -18.72 -30.44
N VAL A 356 -16.39 -18.66 -31.77
CA VAL A 356 -16.79 -19.80 -32.61
C VAL A 356 -15.65 -20.78 -32.80
N VAL A 357 -14.40 -20.28 -32.77
CA VAL A 357 -13.20 -21.05 -33.10
C VAL A 357 -12.53 -21.58 -31.84
N GLU A 358 -12.49 -20.78 -30.77
CA GLU A 358 -11.70 -21.04 -29.56
C GLU A 358 -12.56 -21.24 -28.31
N ASP A 359 -11.98 -21.91 -27.31
CA ASP A 359 -12.62 -22.10 -26.00
C ASP A 359 -12.84 -20.75 -25.28
N LEU A 360 -13.91 -20.69 -24.48
CA LEU A 360 -14.29 -19.50 -23.71
C LEU A 360 -13.14 -18.97 -22.84
N ASP A 361 -12.41 -19.85 -22.17
CA ASP A 361 -11.31 -19.47 -21.28
C ASP A 361 -10.14 -18.83 -22.05
N ILE A 362 -9.86 -19.29 -23.27
CA ILE A 362 -8.83 -18.71 -24.14
C ILE A 362 -9.24 -17.28 -24.52
N VAL A 363 -10.48 -17.11 -24.98
CA VAL A 363 -10.99 -15.79 -25.39
C VAL A 363 -11.00 -14.81 -24.21
N VAL A 364 -11.40 -15.25 -23.02
CA VAL A 364 -11.37 -14.41 -21.80
C VAL A 364 -9.94 -14.03 -21.43
N THR A 365 -8.99 -14.96 -21.49
CA THR A 365 -7.57 -14.71 -21.21
C THR A 365 -6.98 -13.72 -22.22
N ALA A 366 -7.29 -13.89 -23.50
CA ALA A 366 -6.86 -12.97 -24.56
C ALA A 366 -7.40 -11.56 -24.34
N LEU A 367 -8.69 -11.40 -23.97
CA LEU A 367 -9.27 -10.10 -23.64
C LEU A 367 -8.65 -9.47 -22.37
N MET A 368 -8.26 -10.29 -21.39
CA MET A 368 -7.55 -9.81 -20.21
C MET A 368 -6.18 -9.25 -20.57
N ARG A 369 -5.41 -9.98 -21.40
CA ARG A 369 -4.09 -9.55 -21.91
C ARG A 369 -4.18 -8.32 -22.78
N LEU A 370 -5.23 -8.21 -23.59
CA LEU A 370 -5.44 -7.11 -24.51
C LEU A 370 -5.33 -5.73 -23.82
N SER A 371 -5.93 -5.56 -22.64
CA SER A 371 -5.83 -4.32 -21.85
C SER A 371 -4.40 -3.90 -21.50
N GLN A 372 -3.45 -4.84 -21.47
CA GLN A 372 -2.04 -4.57 -21.16
C GLN A 372 -1.18 -4.38 -22.42
N LEU A 373 -1.72 -4.71 -23.59
CA LEU A 373 -1.03 -4.68 -24.87
C LEU A 373 -1.49 -3.50 -25.74
N ILE A 374 -2.70 -2.98 -25.52
CA ILE A 374 -3.22 -1.81 -26.23
C ILE A 374 -2.38 -0.58 -25.92
N GLN A 375 -2.00 0.13 -26.97
CA GLN A 375 -1.48 1.48 -26.88
C GLN A 375 -2.60 2.52 -26.91
N TRP A 376 -2.34 3.68 -26.32
CA TRP A 376 -3.30 4.75 -26.21
C TRP A 376 -3.08 5.75 -27.34
N PRO A 377 -4.15 6.23 -28.00
CA PRO A 377 -4.04 7.37 -28.90
C PRO A 377 -3.34 8.54 -28.22
N SER A 378 -2.33 9.11 -28.88
CA SER A 378 -1.65 10.30 -28.41
C SER A 378 -0.92 10.99 -29.56
N PRO A 379 -0.54 12.27 -29.43
CA PRO A 379 0.29 12.93 -30.42
C PRO A 379 1.65 12.25 -30.73
N ASP A 380 2.12 11.37 -29.85
CA ASP A 380 3.40 10.66 -29.99
C ASP A 380 3.27 9.25 -30.59
N VAL A 381 2.05 8.80 -30.92
CA VAL A 381 1.74 7.46 -31.43
C VAL A 381 1.17 7.55 -32.85
N GLU A 382 1.49 6.59 -33.72
CA GLU A 382 0.98 6.54 -35.09
C GLU A 382 -0.45 5.99 -35.15
N ALA A 383 -1.29 6.52 -36.04
CA ALA A 383 -2.70 6.13 -36.15
C ALA A 383 -2.88 4.61 -36.40
N SER A 384 -1.98 4.01 -37.19
CA SER A 384 -1.98 2.59 -37.54
C SER A 384 -1.63 1.67 -36.36
N GLU A 385 -1.19 2.21 -35.22
CA GLU A 385 -0.85 1.41 -34.04
C GLU A 385 -2.03 1.29 -33.05
N VAL A 386 -3.08 2.10 -33.22
CA VAL A 386 -4.19 2.26 -32.25
C VAL A 386 -5.59 2.33 -32.88
N ASP A 387 -5.69 2.09 -34.19
CA ASP A 387 -6.96 1.96 -34.90
C ASP A 387 -7.64 0.60 -34.63
N VAL A 388 -8.82 0.40 -35.22
CA VAL A 388 -9.57 -0.86 -35.02
C VAL A 388 -8.82 -2.07 -35.60
N PRO A 389 -8.22 -2.03 -36.80
CA PRO A 389 -7.32 -3.08 -37.29
C PRO A 389 -6.19 -3.44 -36.31
N ALA A 390 -5.46 -2.47 -35.78
CA ALA A 390 -4.37 -2.72 -34.82
C ALA A 390 -4.87 -3.38 -33.52
N LEU A 391 -6.05 -2.94 -33.03
CA LEU A 391 -6.73 -3.56 -31.90
C LEU A 391 -7.07 -5.03 -32.18
N VAL A 392 -7.53 -5.34 -33.40
CA VAL A 392 -7.86 -6.70 -33.83
C VAL A 392 -6.61 -7.58 -33.97
N GLU A 393 -5.52 -7.03 -34.50
CA GLU A 393 -4.23 -7.72 -34.59
C GLU A 393 -3.69 -8.04 -33.20
N THR A 394 -3.68 -7.05 -32.30
CA THR A 394 -3.24 -7.22 -30.90
C THR A 394 -4.06 -8.28 -30.18
N PHE A 395 -5.38 -8.29 -30.37
CA PHE A 395 -6.26 -9.33 -29.82
C PHE A 395 -5.97 -10.71 -30.41
N THR A 396 -5.64 -10.80 -31.70
CA THR A 396 -5.29 -12.07 -32.36
C THR A 396 -3.98 -12.62 -31.80
N ASN A 397 -2.96 -11.78 -31.61
CA ASN A 397 -1.71 -12.17 -30.97
C ASN A 397 -1.91 -12.66 -29.52
N ALA A 398 -2.77 -11.96 -28.76
CA ALA A 398 -3.14 -12.38 -27.41
C ALA A 398 -3.88 -13.73 -27.39
N LEU A 399 -4.71 -14.00 -28.41
CA LEU A 399 -5.40 -15.27 -28.59
C LEU A 399 -4.42 -16.41 -28.86
N GLU A 400 -3.49 -16.22 -29.79
CA GLU A 400 -2.44 -17.21 -30.09
C GLU A 400 -1.58 -17.53 -28.86
N SER A 401 -1.16 -16.52 -28.10
CA SER A 401 -0.44 -16.71 -26.83
C SER A 401 -1.27 -17.51 -25.80
N ALA A 402 -2.57 -17.23 -25.68
CA ALA A 402 -3.45 -17.96 -24.77
C ALA A 402 -3.66 -19.43 -25.18
N VAL A 403 -3.77 -19.72 -26.48
CA VAL A 403 -3.86 -21.09 -27.02
C VAL A 403 -2.59 -21.89 -26.70
N ARG A 404 -1.42 -21.28 -26.90
CA ARG A 404 -0.13 -21.92 -26.58
C ARG A 404 -0.01 -22.25 -25.09
N GLU A 405 -0.30 -21.30 -24.21
CA GLU A 405 -0.27 -21.53 -22.76
C GLU A 405 -1.20 -22.67 -22.34
N GLN A 406 -2.44 -22.69 -22.85
CA GLN A 406 -3.39 -23.74 -22.50
C GLN A 406 -2.89 -25.11 -22.95
N THR A 407 -2.31 -25.20 -24.15
CA THR A 407 -1.75 -26.44 -24.70
C THR A 407 -0.65 -27.00 -23.80
N MET A 408 0.26 -26.15 -23.31
CA MET A 408 1.35 -26.55 -22.39
C MET A 408 0.87 -26.79 -20.95
N SER A 409 -0.22 -26.15 -20.52
CA SER A 409 -0.71 -26.20 -19.13
C SER A 409 -1.55 -27.44 -18.80
N ARG A 410 -2.11 -28.14 -19.81
CA ARG A 410 -3.06 -29.27 -19.63
C ARG A 410 -2.54 -30.41 -18.75
N THR A 411 -1.23 -30.53 -18.59
CA THR A 411 -0.56 -31.56 -17.77
C THR A 411 0.02 -31.02 -16.45
N HIS A 412 0.24 -29.71 -16.30
CA HIS A 412 1.06 -29.15 -15.20
C HIS A 412 0.35 -28.19 -14.22
N ARG A 413 -0.80 -27.60 -14.58
CA ARG A 413 -1.46 -26.58 -13.72
C ARG A 413 -2.55 -27.20 -12.83
N GLN A 414 -2.18 -27.75 -11.67
CA GLN A 414 -3.15 -28.16 -10.64
C GLN A 414 -3.58 -26.96 -9.78
N ILE A 415 -4.73 -26.36 -10.09
CA ILE A 415 -5.36 -25.35 -9.23
C ILE A 415 -5.84 -26.05 -7.95
N HIS A 416 -5.46 -25.52 -6.79
CA HIS A 416 -5.93 -26.06 -5.51
C HIS A 416 -7.46 -26.07 -5.48
N PRO A 417 -8.13 -27.15 -5.03
CA PRO A 417 -9.59 -27.28 -5.10
C PRO A 417 -10.34 -26.21 -4.28
N ASN A 418 -9.66 -25.56 -3.32
CA ASN A 418 -10.20 -24.45 -2.55
C ASN A 418 -9.82 -23.06 -3.09
N HIS A 419 -9.31 -22.94 -4.31
CA HIS A 419 -9.16 -21.67 -5.04
C HIS A 419 -10.27 -21.49 -6.07
N ILE A 420 -10.64 -20.24 -6.35
CA ILE A 420 -11.64 -19.89 -7.35
C ILE A 420 -11.40 -18.50 -7.93
N SER A 421 -11.68 -18.31 -9.21
CA SER A 421 -11.53 -17.01 -9.88
C SER A 421 -12.75 -16.14 -9.67
N ILE A 422 -12.55 -14.90 -9.19
CA ILE A 422 -13.60 -13.93 -8.84
C ILE A 422 -13.37 -12.60 -9.56
N HIS A 423 -14.41 -12.06 -10.20
CA HIS A 423 -14.39 -10.75 -10.83
C HIS A 423 -14.40 -9.63 -9.78
N ARG A 424 -13.79 -8.48 -10.11
CA ARG A 424 -13.61 -7.37 -9.18
C ARG A 424 -13.97 -6.00 -9.75
N ALA A 425 -14.34 -5.08 -8.86
CA ALA A 425 -14.59 -3.68 -9.19
C ALA A 425 -14.00 -2.74 -8.13
N GLN A 426 -13.44 -1.61 -8.54
CA GLN A 426 -13.09 -0.50 -7.65
C GLN A 426 -14.02 0.69 -7.89
N VAL A 427 -14.63 1.19 -6.83
CA VAL A 427 -15.50 2.37 -6.84
C VAL A 427 -14.68 3.55 -6.30
N THR A 428 -14.52 4.56 -7.15
CA THR A 428 -13.81 5.82 -6.85
C THR A 428 -14.78 7.01 -6.83
N PRO A 429 -14.36 8.19 -6.35
CA PRO A 429 -15.16 9.40 -6.49
C PRO A 429 -15.64 9.64 -7.92
N CYS A 430 -14.77 9.50 -8.93
CA CYS A 430 -15.09 9.82 -10.33
C CYS A 430 -15.64 8.65 -11.17
N GLY A 431 -15.38 7.38 -10.82
CA GLY A 431 -15.71 6.25 -11.70
C GLY A 431 -15.80 4.88 -11.02
N THR A 432 -16.16 3.85 -11.79
CA THR A 432 -16.12 2.44 -11.37
C THR A 432 -15.22 1.67 -12.36
N TYR A 433 -14.14 1.09 -11.86
CA TYR A 433 -13.15 0.38 -12.67
C TYR A 433 -13.27 -1.13 -12.50
N LEU A 434 -13.19 -1.89 -13.58
CA LEU A 434 -13.36 -3.35 -13.58
C LEU A 434 -12.03 -4.07 -13.79
N TYR A 435 -11.84 -5.21 -13.12
CA TYR A 435 -10.62 -6.01 -13.27
C TYR A 435 -10.83 -7.46 -12.81
N GLY A 436 -9.83 -8.30 -13.10
CA GLY A 436 -9.92 -9.74 -12.86
C GLY A 436 -10.59 -10.50 -14.02
N PRO A 437 -11.04 -11.75 -13.80
CA PRO A 437 -11.15 -12.40 -12.49
C PRO A 437 -9.80 -12.76 -11.87
N GLN A 438 -9.72 -12.74 -10.54
CA GLN A 438 -8.51 -13.07 -9.76
C GLN A 438 -8.72 -14.34 -8.95
N MET A 439 -7.68 -15.15 -8.78
CA MET A 439 -7.74 -16.30 -7.89
C MET A 439 -7.91 -15.86 -6.44
N GLU A 440 -8.91 -16.41 -5.77
CA GLU A 440 -9.16 -16.22 -4.35
C GLU A 440 -9.32 -17.56 -3.65
N THR A 441 -8.91 -17.60 -2.39
CA THR A 441 -9.26 -18.71 -1.50
C THR A 441 -10.77 -18.71 -1.25
N LYS A 442 -11.42 -19.85 -1.47
CA LYS A 442 -12.85 -20.02 -1.20
C LYS A 442 -13.12 -19.75 0.28
N ASN A 443 -14.13 -18.95 0.54
CA ASN A 443 -14.81 -18.88 1.83
C ASN A 443 -16.02 -19.85 1.85
N ARG A 444 -16.77 -19.89 2.96
CA ARG A 444 -17.91 -20.80 3.11
C ARG A 444 -19.00 -20.57 2.05
N VAL A 445 -19.27 -19.31 1.75
CA VAL A 445 -20.30 -18.93 0.76
C VAL A 445 -19.87 -19.39 -0.63
N LEU A 446 -18.64 -19.09 -1.03
CA LEU A 446 -18.10 -19.50 -2.33
C LEU A 446 -18.00 -21.03 -2.47
N ARG A 447 -17.75 -21.79 -1.38
CA ARG A 447 -17.82 -23.26 -1.40
C ARG A 447 -19.24 -23.75 -1.72
N SER A 448 -20.24 -23.19 -1.07
CA SER A 448 -21.66 -23.58 -1.24
C SER A 448 -22.23 -23.26 -2.63
N TYR A 449 -21.69 -22.23 -3.29
CA TYR A 449 -22.17 -21.74 -4.59
C TYR A 449 -21.08 -21.76 -5.67
N SER A 450 -20.15 -22.71 -5.58
CA SER A 450 -18.97 -22.77 -6.48
C SER A 450 -19.29 -22.87 -7.97
N SER A 451 -20.44 -23.41 -8.35
CA SER A 451 -20.90 -23.45 -9.75
C SER A 451 -21.46 -22.13 -10.28
N HIS A 452 -21.61 -21.10 -9.44
CA HIS A 452 -22.25 -19.83 -9.78
C HIS A 452 -21.35 -18.63 -9.47
N VAL A 453 -20.03 -18.80 -9.46
CA VAL A 453 -19.10 -17.73 -9.04
C VAL A 453 -19.10 -16.49 -9.92
N ASP A 454 -19.50 -16.60 -11.18
CA ASP A 454 -19.74 -15.45 -12.07
C ASP A 454 -20.91 -14.55 -11.60
N HIS A 455 -21.66 -14.96 -10.59
CA HIS A 455 -22.67 -14.15 -9.92
C HIS A 455 -22.13 -13.45 -8.67
N PHE A 456 -20.87 -13.65 -8.29
CA PHE A 456 -20.24 -12.96 -7.17
C PHE A 456 -19.22 -11.95 -7.66
N LEU A 457 -19.18 -10.79 -7.00
CA LEU A 457 -18.28 -9.70 -7.33
C LEU A 457 -17.61 -9.19 -6.05
N ARG A 458 -16.29 -9.02 -6.09
CA ARG A 458 -15.54 -8.35 -5.03
C ARG A 458 -15.46 -6.85 -5.34
N VAL A 459 -15.95 -6.02 -4.43
CA VAL A 459 -16.00 -4.56 -4.62
C VAL A 459 -15.13 -3.87 -3.58
N GLU A 460 -14.37 -2.88 -4.01
CA GLU A 460 -13.45 -2.08 -3.19
C GLU A 460 -13.75 -0.58 -3.36
N PHE A 461 -13.67 0.20 -2.26
CA PHE A 461 -13.97 1.63 -2.24
C PHE A 461 -12.71 2.43 -1.92
N VAL A 462 -12.23 3.25 -2.85
CA VAL A 462 -10.92 3.95 -2.78
C VAL A 462 -10.96 5.32 -3.46
N ASP A 463 -9.93 6.15 -3.27
CA ASP A 463 -9.65 7.36 -4.05
C ASP A 463 -9.04 6.99 -5.41
N GLU A 464 -8.96 7.92 -6.38
CA GLU A 464 -8.41 7.64 -7.72
C GLU A 464 -6.96 7.13 -7.71
N SER A 465 -6.20 7.49 -6.68
CA SER A 465 -4.83 7.00 -6.43
C SER A 465 -4.76 5.52 -6.00
N GLY A 466 -5.91 4.91 -5.72
CA GLY A 466 -5.98 3.61 -5.08
C GLY A 466 -5.63 3.66 -3.59
N ASP A 467 -5.65 4.81 -2.92
CA ASP A 467 -5.58 4.89 -1.45
C ASP A 467 -6.98 5.07 -0.84
N PRO A 468 -7.23 4.75 0.45
CA PRO A 468 -8.48 5.11 1.11
C PRO A 468 -8.74 6.62 1.05
N VAL A 469 -9.99 7.02 0.85
CA VAL A 469 -10.39 8.44 0.88
C VAL A 469 -10.08 9.01 2.26
N ARG A 470 -9.12 9.94 2.33
CA ARG A 470 -8.62 10.50 3.61
C ARG A 470 -9.44 11.72 4.01
N TYR A 471 -9.55 11.95 5.32
CA TYR A 471 -10.07 13.21 5.86
C TYR A 471 -9.25 14.40 5.35
N ASP A 472 -9.92 15.39 4.75
CA ASP A 472 -9.31 16.68 4.40
C ASP A 472 -9.88 17.78 5.30
N PRO A 473 -9.07 18.43 6.17
CA PRO A 473 -9.57 19.54 6.99
C PRO A 473 -10.04 20.76 6.18
N ARG A 474 -9.72 20.83 4.88
CA ARG A 474 -10.12 21.93 3.99
C ARG A 474 -11.39 21.64 3.21
N ALA A 475 -11.76 20.36 3.08
CA ALA A 475 -12.87 19.95 2.23
C ALA A 475 -13.76 18.90 2.89
N SER A 476 -15.08 19.08 2.78
CA SER A 476 -16.00 17.99 3.12
C SER A 476 -15.84 16.87 2.10
N VAL A 477 -15.76 15.63 2.58
CA VAL A 477 -15.75 14.41 1.77
C VAL A 477 -17.07 13.65 1.86
N ASP A 478 -18.09 14.26 2.50
CA ASP A 478 -19.33 13.59 2.87
C ASP A 478 -20.11 13.14 1.63
N LEU A 479 -20.12 13.92 0.55
CA LEU A 479 -20.76 13.53 -0.71
C LEU A 479 -20.16 12.26 -1.32
N ILE A 480 -18.86 12.04 -1.15
CA ILE A 480 -18.21 10.81 -1.65
C ILE A 480 -18.73 9.60 -0.89
N PHE A 481 -18.83 9.69 0.44
CA PHE A 481 -19.29 8.59 1.25
C PHE A 481 -20.82 8.40 1.20
N GLU A 482 -21.60 9.46 1.46
CA GLU A 482 -23.06 9.42 1.59
C GLU A 482 -23.81 9.36 0.25
N SER A 483 -23.23 9.88 -0.83
CA SER A 483 -23.85 9.84 -2.16
C SER A 483 -23.20 8.78 -3.04
N ARG A 484 -21.90 8.89 -3.32
CA ARG A 484 -21.23 8.01 -4.30
C ARG A 484 -21.07 6.56 -3.81
N PHE A 485 -20.39 6.35 -2.67
CA PHE A 485 -20.11 5.00 -2.15
C PHE A 485 -21.36 4.32 -1.62
N LYS A 486 -22.15 5.02 -0.79
CA LYS A 486 -23.43 4.54 -0.30
C LYS A 486 -24.43 4.31 -1.42
N GLY A 487 -24.43 5.14 -2.46
CA GLY A 487 -25.23 4.95 -3.67
C GLY A 487 -24.92 3.63 -4.37
N ALA A 488 -23.63 3.32 -4.57
CA ALA A 488 -23.22 2.03 -5.14
C ALA A 488 -23.61 0.82 -4.26
N LEU A 489 -23.50 0.95 -2.93
CA LEU A 489 -23.89 -0.10 -1.98
C LEU A 489 -25.40 -0.37 -1.96
N LYS A 490 -26.23 0.69 -1.98
CA LYS A 490 -27.70 0.58 -1.95
C LYS A 490 -28.28 0.24 -3.33
N GLY A 491 -27.81 0.92 -4.36
CA GLY A 491 -28.30 0.79 -5.73
C GLY A 491 -27.77 -0.43 -6.47
N GLY A 492 -26.62 -0.97 -6.07
CA GLY A 492 -25.94 -2.04 -6.79
C GLY A 492 -25.12 -1.53 -7.98
N ILE A 493 -24.46 -2.45 -8.68
CA ILE A 493 -23.63 -2.14 -9.85
C ILE A 493 -24.10 -3.01 -11.02
N ASN A 494 -24.43 -2.38 -12.15
CA ASN A 494 -24.83 -3.08 -13.37
C ASN A 494 -23.59 -3.42 -14.21
N ILE A 495 -23.31 -4.71 -14.36
CA ILE A 495 -22.18 -5.21 -15.13
C ILE A 495 -22.65 -6.33 -16.04
N ALA A 496 -22.40 -6.19 -17.34
CA ALA A 496 -22.68 -7.19 -18.37
C ALA A 496 -24.13 -7.71 -18.34
N GLY A 497 -25.09 -6.79 -18.16
CA GLY A 497 -26.53 -7.10 -18.07
C GLY A 497 -26.97 -7.72 -16.73
N ARG A 498 -26.09 -7.81 -15.73
CA ARG A 498 -26.41 -8.29 -14.38
C ARG A 498 -26.33 -7.17 -13.36
N LYS A 499 -27.30 -7.09 -12.46
CA LYS A 499 -27.27 -6.19 -11.31
C LYS A 499 -26.67 -6.91 -10.10
N PHE A 500 -25.50 -6.46 -9.67
CA PHE A 500 -24.83 -6.95 -8.47
C PHE A 500 -25.27 -6.13 -7.27
N GLU A 501 -25.74 -6.79 -6.21
CA GLU A 501 -26.22 -6.15 -4.98
C GLU A 501 -25.37 -6.52 -3.77
N PHE A 502 -25.24 -5.60 -2.81
CA PHE A 502 -24.46 -5.82 -1.59
C PHE A 502 -24.87 -7.09 -0.85
N LEU A 503 -23.89 -7.95 -0.54
CA LEU A 503 -24.05 -9.23 0.16
C LEU A 503 -23.46 -9.21 1.57
N GLY A 504 -22.23 -8.73 1.76
CA GLY A 504 -21.60 -8.73 3.08
C GLY A 504 -20.08 -8.57 3.04
N PHE A 505 -19.44 -8.53 4.21
CA PHE A 505 -17.99 -8.35 4.33
C PHE A 505 -17.45 -9.05 5.58
N SER A 506 -16.20 -9.52 5.52
CA SER A 506 -15.46 -10.02 6.70
C SER A 506 -14.83 -8.86 7.49
N HIS A 507 -14.29 -9.14 8.67
CA HIS A 507 -13.59 -8.13 9.49
C HIS A 507 -12.37 -7.53 8.77
N SER A 508 -11.58 -8.35 8.06
CA SER A 508 -10.46 -7.88 7.23
C SER A 508 -10.97 -7.07 6.02
N SER A 509 -12.11 -7.47 5.45
CA SER A 509 -12.72 -6.76 4.32
C SER A 509 -13.16 -5.34 4.75
N LEU A 510 -13.78 -5.20 5.93
CA LEU A 510 -14.17 -3.89 6.48
C LEU A 510 -12.98 -2.94 6.64
N ARG A 511 -11.86 -3.42 7.19
CA ARG A 511 -10.63 -2.61 7.38
C ARG A 511 -9.95 -2.24 6.06
N SER A 512 -10.11 -3.06 5.03
CA SER A 512 -9.60 -2.80 3.68
C SER A 512 -10.60 -2.06 2.79
N GLN A 513 -11.79 -1.68 3.30
CA GLN A 513 -12.86 -1.04 2.55
C GLN A 513 -13.33 -1.88 1.35
N THR A 514 -13.37 -3.21 1.54
CA THR A 514 -13.83 -4.18 0.55
C THR A 514 -15.08 -4.94 1.02
N CYS A 515 -15.90 -5.41 0.09
CA CYS A 515 -17.07 -6.24 0.38
C CYS A 515 -17.48 -7.11 -0.81
N TRP A 516 -18.40 -8.04 -0.55
CA TRP A 516 -18.98 -8.95 -1.52
C TRP A 516 -20.31 -8.41 -2.04
N PHE A 517 -20.52 -8.54 -3.34
CA PHE A 517 -21.78 -8.33 -4.03
C PHE A 517 -22.21 -9.63 -4.73
N VAL A 518 -23.51 -9.79 -4.96
CA VAL A 518 -24.07 -10.94 -5.68
C VAL A 518 -25.17 -10.51 -6.66
N ALA A 519 -25.18 -11.09 -7.85
CA ALA A 519 -26.27 -11.00 -8.81
C ALA A 519 -27.21 -12.21 -8.65
N PRO A 520 -28.54 -12.06 -8.78
CA PRO A 520 -29.46 -13.18 -8.60
C PRO A 520 -29.19 -14.37 -9.55
N PHE A 521 -29.41 -15.59 -9.07
CA PHE A 521 -29.31 -16.83 -9.87
C PHE A 521 -30.25 -17.92 -9.35
N PHE A 522 -30.56 -18.90 -10.20
CA PHE A 522 -31.35 -20.07 -9.81
C PHE A 522 -30.43 -21.27 -9.56
N LYS A 523 -30.69 -22.02 -8.49
CA LYS A 523 -30.07 -23.32 -8.22
C LYS A 523 -31.10 -24.24 -7.59
N ASP A 524 -31.28 -25.43 -8.15
CA ASP A 524 -32.29 -26.41 -7.71
C ASP A 524 -33.70 -25.78 -7.63
N GLU A 525 -34.07 -25.02 -8.67
CA GLU A 525 -35.34 -24.26 -8.78
C GLU A 525 -35.55 -23.14 -7.75
N ILE A 526 -34.58 -22.88 -6.87
CA ILE A 526 -34.63 -21.82 -5.85
C ILE A 526 -33.88 -20.58 -6.36
N LEU A 527 -34.50 -19.41 -6.24
CA LEU A 527 -33.87 -18.12 -6.53
C LEU A 527 -32.96 -17.69 -5.37
N TYR A 528 -31.66 -17.64 -5.64
CA TYR A 528 -30.65 -17.11 -4.74
C TYR A 528 -30.34 -15.64 -5.06
N ASN A 529 -30.38 -14.80 -4.03
CA ASN A 529 -29.98 -13.40 -4.03
C ASN A 529 -29.31 -13.07 -2.68
N ALA A 530 -28.94 -11.82 -2.44
CA ALA A 530 -28.26 -11.43 -1.20
C ALA A 530 -29.05 -11.85 0.06
N THR A 531 -30.37 -11.62 0.06
CA THR A 531 -31.25 -11.93 1.20
C THR A 531 -31.34 -13.43 1.46
N THR A 532 -31.63 -14.24 0.43
CA THR A 532 -31.80 -15.68 0.60
C THR A 532 -30.48 -16.39 0.92
N ILE A 533 -29.35 -15.90 0.39
CA ILE A 533 -28.02 -16.39 0.77
C ILE A 533 -27.77 -16.13 2.26
N ILE A 534 -27.99 -14.91 2.76
CA ILE A 534 -27.77 -14.57 4.18
C ILE A 534 -28.67 -15.42 5.09
N GLN A 535 -29.96 -15.57 4.75
CA GLN A 535 -30.91 -16.40 5.53
C GLN A 535 -30.46 -17.86 5.65
N ASN A 536 -29.75 -18.39 4.64
CA ASN A 536 -29.23 -19.74 4.65
C ASN A 536 -27.92 -19.90 5.45
N LEU A 537 -27.27 -18.81 5.85
CA LEU A 537 -26.03 -18.87 6.65
C LEU A 537 -26.27 -19.22 8.12
N GLY A 538 -27.42 -18.86 8.67
CA GLY A 538 -27.75 -19.08 10.07
C GLY A 538 -28.93 -18.25 10.57
N ASN A 539 -29.29 -18.44 11.84
CA ASN A 539 -30.29 -17.63 12.52
C ASN A 539 -29.64 -16.42 13.18
N PHE A 540 -30.01 -15.23 12.71
CA PHE A 540 -29.51 -13.96 13.23
C PHE A 540 -30.59 -13.09 13.87
N ASP A 541 -31.82 -13.57 14.01
CA ASP A 541 -33.00 -12.78 14.40
C ASP A 541 -32.86 -12.14 15.80
N HIS A 542 -32.07 -12.77 16.66
CA HIS A 542 -31.76 -12.30 18.01
C HIS A 542 -30.77 -11.11 18.03
N ILE A 543 -30.10 -10.81 16.91
CA ILE A 543 -29.09 -9.76 16.82
C ILE A 543 -29.71 -8.46 16.30
N LYS A 544 -29.90 -7.51 17.20
CA LYS A 544 -30.48 -6.19 16.90
C LYS A 544 -29.45 -5.07 16.68
N SER A 545 -28.16 -5.40 16.66
CA SER A 545 -27.07 -4.45 16.39
C SER A 545 -26.51 -4.63 14.97
N PRO A 546 -26.50 -3.59 14.12
CA PRO A 546 -26.02 -3.71 12.74
C PRO A 546 -24.56 -4.14 12.63
N ALA A 547 -23.68 -3.57 13.45
CA ALA A 547 -22.25 -3.90 13.44
C ALA A 547 -22.01 -5.37 13.86
N LYS A 548 -22.70 -5.82 14.91
CA LYS A 548 -22.61 -7.20 15.38
C LYS A 548 -23.18 -8.17 14.37
N LEU A 549 -24.33 -7.86 13.76
CA LEU A 549 -24.93 -8.69 12.71
C LEU A 549 -23.97 -8.82 11.52
N ALA A 550 -23.43 -7.70 11.04
CA ALA A 550 -22.44 -7.67 9.97
C ALA A 550 -21.19 -8.49 10.33
N ALA A 551 -20.69 -8.37 11.56
CA ALA A 551 -19.56 -9.16 12.04
C ALA A 551 -19.88 -10.67 12.07
N ARG A 552 -21.13 -11.08 12.42
CA ARG A 552 -21.53 -12.49 12.45
C ARG A 552 -21.69 -13.09 11.06
N ILE A 553 -22.34 -12.38 10.15
CA ILE A 553 -22.39 -12.71 8.73
C ILE A 553 -20.97 -12.78 8.16
N GLY A 554 -20.12 -11.80 8.47
CA GLY A 554 -18.74 -11.69 8.00
C GLY A 554 -17.83 -12.87 8.36
N GLN A 555 -18.16 -13.66 9.39
CA GLN A 555 -17.39 -14.87 9.73
C GLN A 555 -17.47 -15.94 8.65
N THR A 556 -18.56 -15.99 7.85
CA THR A 556 -18.72 -16.96 6.76
C THR A 556 -17.95 -16.56 5.49
N PHE A 557 -17.54 -15.29 5.39
CA PHE A 557 -16.71 -14.73 4.32
C PHE A 557 -15.21 -14.72 4.66
N SER A 558 -14.80 -15.52 5.65
CA SER A 558 -13.38 -15.66 5.98
C SER A 558 -12.74 -16.71 5.08
N ASP A 559 -11.56 -16.39 4.56
CA ASP A 559 -10.83 -17.25 3.66
C ASP A 559 -10.22 -18.43 4.43
N THR A 560 -10.51 -19.65 4.00
CA THR A 560 -10.03 -20.87 4.66
C THR A 560 -9.67 -21.93 3.64
N LEU A 561 -8.41 -22.34 3.62
CA LEU A 561 -7.86 -23.32 2.66
C LEU A 561 -8.27 -24.76 2.95
N THR A 562 -8.64 -25.08 4.20
CA THR A 562 -9.01 -26.43 4.63
C THR A 562 -10.39 -26.41 5.27
N SER A 563 -11.27 -27.30 4.82
CA SER A 563 -12.64 -27.47 5.31
C SER A 563 -12.90 -28.96 5.51
N ILE A 564 -12.96 -29.41 6.76
CA ILE A 564 -13.07 -30.83 7.11
C ILE A 564 -14.46 -31.13 7.64
N PRO A 565 -15.23 -32.04 7.03
CA PRO A 565 -16.57 -32.38 7.51
C PRO A 565 -16.51 -33.10 8.86
N ILE A 566 -17.33 -32.64 9.81
CA ILE A 566 -17.48 -33.26 11.13
C ILE A 566 -18.95 -33.62 11.37
N PRO A 567 -19.22 -34.91 11.68
CA PRO A 567 -20.56 -35.33 12.10
C PRO A 567 -21.05 -34.58 13.35
N PRO A 568 -22.30 -34.09 13.39
CA PRO A 568 -22.83 -33.33 14.52
C PRO A 568 -22.75 -34.08 15.86
N ASN A 569 -22.86 -35.40 15.86
CA ASN A 569 -22.76 -36.24 17.06
C ASN A 569 -21.36 -36.28 17.70
N MET A 570 -20.32 -35.80 16.99
CA MET A 570 -18.98 -35.63 17.56
C MET A 570 -18.82 -34.28 18.27
N ILE A 571 -19.78 -33.36 18.14
CA ILE A 571 -19.71 -32.02 18.69
C ILE A 571 -20.44 -31.99 20.03
N ALA A 572 -19.74 -31.63 21.09
CA ALA A 572 -20.29 -31.37 22.41
C ALA A 572 -20.11 -29.89 22.77
N VAL A 573 -21.01 -29.35 23.60
CA VAL A 573 -20.86 -28.00 24.19
C VAL A 573 -20.60 -28.16 25.68
N GLY A 574 -19.38 -27.82 26.11
CA GLY A 574 -18.98 -27.77 27.52
C GLY A 574 -19.21 -26.38 28.11
N GLU A 575 -19.29 -26.26 29.44
CA GLU A 575 -19.48 -24.97 30.13
C GLU A 575 -18.24 -24.08 30.03
N ASP A 576 -18.41 -22.76 30.03
CA ASP A 576 -17.26 -21.85 30.17
C ASP A 576 -16.69 -21.87 31.60
N ILE A 577 -15.39 -21.67 31.74
CA ILE A 577 -14.73 -21.57 33.04
C ILE A 577 -14.78 -20.12 33.49
N GLU A 578 -15.71 -19.83 34.40
CA GLU A 578 -15.92 -18.50 34.93
C GLU A 578 -15.44 -18.37 36.37
N ARG A 579 -14.72 -17.29 36.68
CA ARG A 579 -14.35 -16.91 38.05
C ARG A 579 -14.46 -15.40 38.18
N ASN A 580 -15.01 -14.90 39.28
CA ASN A 580 -15.13 -13.47 39.56
C ASN A 580 -15.75 -12.64 38.41
N GLY A 581 -16.70 -13.22 37.67
CA GLY A 581 -17.35 -12.57 36.52
C GLY A 581 -16.46 -12.44 35.27
N ARG A 582 -15.34 -13.17 35.20
CA ARG A 582 -14.44 -13.26 34.04
C ARG A 582 -14.42 -14.68 33.49
N VAL A 583 -14.31 -14.81 32.17
CA VAL A 583 -14.32 -16.07 31.45
C VAL A 583 -12.89 -16.45 31.08
N PHE A 584 -12.31 -17.45 31.77
CA PHE A 584 -10.94 -17.92 31.55
C PHE A 584 -10.81 -18.76 30.27
N SER A 585 -11.93 -19.31 29.79
CA SER A 585 -12.02 -20.12 28.58
C SER A 585 -12.55 -19.35 27.35
N ASP A 586 -12.54 -18.01 27.35
CA ASP A 586 -13.21 -17.20 26.31
C ASP A 586 -12.63 -17.51 24.92
N GLY A 587 -13.40 -18.25 24.12
CA GLY A 587 -13.04 -18.57 22.74
C GLY A 587 -12.19 -19.83 22.54
N VAL A 588 -11.98 -20.69 23.55
CA VAL A 588 -11.18 -21.92 23.41
C VAL A 588 -11.94 -23.21 23.74
N GLY A 589 -11.71 -24.24 22.92
CA GLY A 589 -12.24 -25.59 23.09
C GLY A 589 -11.17 -26.67 22.88
N THR A 590 -11.59 -27.93 22.79
CA THR A 590 -10.68 -29.08 22.69
C THR A 590 -11.13 -30.13 21.68
N ILE A 591 -10.17 -30.89 21.15
CA ILE A 591 -10.40 -32.03 20.26
C ILE A 591 -9.66 -33.27 20.74
N SER A 592 -10.24 -34.44 20.50
CA SER A 592 -9.58 -35.72 20.80
C SER A 592 -8.51 -36.09 19.77
N PRO A 593 -7.59 -37.02 20.07
CA PRO A 593 -6.56 -37.48 19.13
C PRO A 593 -7.12 -38.01 17.81
N SER A 594 -8.33 -38.57 17.82
CA SER A 594 -8.98 -39.06 16.60
C SER A 594 -9.41 -37.94 15.66
N VAL A 595 -10.00 -36.87 16.21
CA VAL A 595 -10.39 -35.68 15.40
C VAL A 595 -9.14 -34.94 14.92
N MET A 596 -8.10 -34.88 15.76
CA MET A 596 -6.77 -34.38 15.37
C MET A 596 -6.21 -35.11 14.14
N TYR A 597 -6.27 -36.44 14.13
CA TYR A 597 -5.80 -37.23 13.00
C TYR A 597 -6.64 -37.01 11.73
N MET A 598 -7.96 -36.83 11.87
CA MET A 598 -8.83 -36.44 10.76
C MET A 598 -8.38 -35.12 10.15
N ILE A 599 -8.04 -34.12 10.98
CA ILE A 599 -7.47 -32.86 10.51
C ILE A 599 -6.15 -33.12 9.79
N TRP A 600 -5.20 -33.83 10.40
CA TRP A 600 -3.88 -34.06 9.80
C TRP A 600 -3.86 -34.82 8.48
N LYS A 601 -4.90 -35.60 8.19
CA LYS A 601 -5.08 -36.32 6.93
C LYS A 601 -5.43 -35.36 5.78
N ASP A 602 -6.34 -34.44 6.03
CA ASP A 602 -6.87 -33.50 5.04
C ASP A 602 -6.15 -32.14 5.07
N TYR A 603 -5.30 -31.90 6.08
CA TYR A 603 -4.48 -30.72 6.18
C TYR A 603 -3.39 -30.76 5.11
N SER A 604 -3.73 -30.24 3.93
CA SER A 604 -2.85 -30.01 2.81
C SER A 604 -1.69 -29.11 3.25
N LEU A 605 -0.52 -29.72 3.49
CA LEU A 605 0.81 -29.26 3.09
C LEU A 605 1.81 -30.35 3.53
N ARG A 606 2.87 -30.53 2.73
CA ARG A 606 3.98 -31.47 2.95
C ARG A 606 4.87 -31.04 4.12
N THR A 607 4.30 -30.59 5.24
CA THR A 607 5.06 -30.14 6.41
C THR A 607 5.53 -31.35 7.21
N MET A 608 6.82 -31.39 7.55
CA MET A 608 7.36 -32.39 8.47
C MET A 608 6.71 -32.33 9.86
N VAL A 609 6.18 -31.16 10.24
CA VAL A 609 5.53 -30.91 11.53
C VAL A 609 4.00 -30.93 11.39
N LYS A 610 3.33 -31.68 12.27
CA LYS A 610 1.87 -31.77 12.39
C LYS A 610 1.38 -30.95 13.60
N PRO A 611 0.58 -29.88 13.41
CA PRO A 611 0.20 -28.94 14.48
C PRO A 611 -0.75 -29.56 15.52
N THR A 612 -0.72 -29.06 16.76
CA THR A 612 -1.59 -29.53 17.87
C THR A 612 -2.62 -28.51 18.35
N VAL A 613 -2.59 -27.30 17.80
CA VAL A 613 -3.53 -26.22 18.08
C VAL A 613 -3.97 -25.57 16.77
N PHE A 614 -5.25 -25.21 16.69
CA PHE A 614 -5.85 -24.62 15.49
C PHE A 614 -6.79 -23.49 15.84
N GLN A 615 -6.75 -22.43 15.04
CA GLN A 615 -7.81 -21.44 14.97
C GLN A 615 -8.85 -21.92 13.96
N ILE A 616 -10.12 -21.98 14.36
CA ILE A 616 -11.18 -22.56 13.55
C ILE A 616 -12.40 -21.64 13.43
N ARG A 617 -13.19 -21.93 12.38
CA ARG A 617 -14.59 -21.58 12.26
C ARG A 617 -15.38 -22.87 12.04
N LEU A 618 -16.51 -23.03 12.72
CA LEU A 618 -17.38 -24.19 12.58
C LEU A 618 -18.82 -23.73 12.80
N ALA A 619 -19.69 -23.85 11.79
CA ALA A 619 -21.05 -23.30 11.85
C ALA A 619 -21.03 -21.84 12.34
N GLY A 620 -21.74 -21.50 13.41
CA GLY A 620 -21.68 -20.18 14.05
C GLY A 620 -20.63 -20.03 15.15
N ALA A 621 -19.77 -21.04 15.37
CA ALA A 621 -18.69 -21.00 16.34
C ALA A 621 -17.37 -20.48 15.74
N LYS A 622 -16.62 -19.72 16.55
CA LYS A 622 -15.28 -19.20 16.23
C LYS A 622 -14.40 -19.34 17.49
N GLY A 623 -13.17 -19.82 17.31
CA GLY A 623 -12.20 -19.84 18.40
C GLY A 623 -10.97 -20.71 18.15
N MET A 624 -10.23 -20.99 19.21
CA MET A 624 -9.13 -21.96 19.22
C MET A 624 -9.61 -23.35 19.64
N ILE A 625 -8.98 -24.39 19.09
CA ILE A 625 -9.09 -25.77 19.58
C ILE A 625 -7.70 -26.35 19.81
N SER A 626 -7.51 -27.06 20.91
CA SER A 626 -6.27 -27.77 21.25
C SER A 626 -6.48 -29.28 21.41
N LEU A 627 -5.40 -30.05 21.28
CA LEU A 627 -5.41 -31.46 21.63
C LEU A 627 -5.72 -31.67 23.11
N ASP A 628 -6.72 -32.48 23.41
CA ASP A 628 -6.92 -33.09 24.71
C ASP A 628 -6.68 -34.59 24.61
N SER A 629 -5.50 -35.03 25.04
CA SER A 629 -5.08 -36.43 24.97
C SER A 629 -5.78 -37.34 25.99
N LYS A 630 -6.55 -36.78 26.94
CA LYS A 630 -7.35 -37.58 27.88
C LYS A 630 -8.61 -38.13 27.23
N LYS A 631 -9.12 -37.48 26.18
CA LYS A 631 -10.33 -37.90 25.47
C LYS A 631 -10.05 -39.11 24.58
N LYS A 632 -10.75 -40.22 24.84
CA LYS A 632 -10.65 -41.46 24.06
C LYS A 632 -11.63 -41.52 22.89
N ASP A 633 -12.81 -40.90 23.06
CA ASP A 633 -13.86 -40.90 22.03
C ASP A 633 -13.63 -39.81 20.97
N LYS A 634 -14.18 -40.02 19.76
CA LYS A 634 -14.17 -39.02 18.67
C LYS A 634 -15.03 -37.82 19.09
N SER A 635 -14.38 -36.77 19.58
CA SER A 635 -15.08 -35.64 20.17
C SER A 635 -14.38 -34.31 19.89
N LEU A 636 -15.20 -33.31 19.63
CA LEU A 636 -14.86 -31.91 19.55
C LEU A 636 -15.75 -31.20 20.58
N MET A 637 -15.13 -30.44 21.49
CA MET A 637 -15.83 -29.69 22.52
C MET A 637 -15.75 -28.20 22.20
N LEU A 638 -16.90 -27.58 21.98
CA LEU A 638 -17.09 -26.13 21.92
C LEU A 638 -17.55 -25.61 23.28
N ARG A 639 -17.51 -24.29 23.47
CA ARG A 639 -18.06 -23.59 24.64
C ARG A 639 -19.03 -22.49 24.24
N PRO A 640 -19.95 -22.04 25.12
CA PRO A 640 -20.86 -20.93 24.85
C PRO A 640 -20.15 -19.68 24.32
N SER A 641 -19.01 -19.32 24.90
CA SER A 641 -18.17 -18.21 24.46
C SER A 641 -17.74 -18.33 22.99
N MET A 642 -17.61 -19.53 22.44
CA MET A 642 -17.25 -19.74 21.03
C MET A 642 -18.45 -19.56 20.08
N ILE A 643 -19.68 -19.88 20.51
CA ILE A 643 -20.88 -19.96 19.66
C ILE A 643 -21.51 -18.57 19.50
N LYS A 644 -21.42 -18.00 18.30
CA LYS A 644 -21.83 -16.61 18.05
C LYS A 644 -23.22 -16.47 17.42
N PHE A 645 -23.71 -17.54 16.77
CA PHE A 645 -25.06 -17.69 16.23
C PHE A 645 -25.35 -19.18 15.99
N THR A 646 -26.62 -19.54 15.80
CA THR A 646 -27.03 -20.93 15.49
C THR A 646 -27.30 -21.11 14.00
N VAL A 647 -27.13 -22.33 13.50
CA VAL A 647 -27.38 -22.65 12.08
C VAL A 647 -28.53 -23.65 12.00
N ARG A 648 -29.40 -23.49 11.00
CA ARG A 648 -30.45 -24.48 10.71
C ARG A 648 -29.80 -25.70 10.07
N ASP A 649 -30.21 -26.89 10.46
CA ASP A 649 -29.54 -28.18 10.18
C ASP A 649 -29.29 -28.39 8.67
N THR A 650 -28.14 -27.92 8.18
CA THR A 650 -27.76 -27.89 6.76
C THR A 650 -26.50 -28.71 6.58
N ARG A 651 -26.48 -29.60 5.57
CA ARG A 651 -25.45 -30.64 5.37
C ARG A 651 -24.00 -30.13 5.33
N ASN A 652 -23.76 -28.85 5.04
CA ASN A 652 -22.42 -28.24 4.93
C ASN A 652 -22.06 -27.28 6.08
N ALA A 653 -22.93 -27.08 7.08
CA ALA A 653 -22.67 -26.13 8.16
C ALA A 653 -21.61 -26.63 9.16
N PHE A 654 -21.45 -27.95 9.30
CA PHE A 654 -20.61 -28.59 10.31
C PHE A 654 -19.25 -29.00 9.77
N ASN A 655 -18.57 -28.08 9.09
CA ASN A 655 -17.18 -28.27 8.69
C ASN A 655 -16.25 -27.49 9.62
N ILE A 656 -15.13 -28.11 10.03
CA ILE A 656 -14.00 -27.39 10.63
C ILE A 656 -13.29 -26.65 9.50
N GLU A 657 -13.39 -25.33 9.51
CA GLU A 657 -12.68 -24.44 8.59
C GLU A 657 -11.44 -23.90 9.32
N ILE A 658 -10.24 -24.28 8.87
CA ILE A 658 -8.99 -23.91 9.56
C ILE A 658 -8.51 -22.55 9.05
N CYS A 659 -8.27 -21.66 10.01
CA CYS A 659 -7.91 -20.27 9.77
C CYS A 659 -6.45 -19.97 10.16
N GLY A 660 -5.89 -20.78 11.06
CA GLY A 660 -4.52 -20.69 11.53
C GLY A 660 -4.14 -21.94 12.32
N SER A 661 -2.85 -22.23 12.45
CA SER A 661 -2.37 -23.41 13.17
C SER A 661 -0.96 -23.22 13.72
N GLY A 662 -0.65 -23.90 14.83
CA GLY A 662 0.66 -23.86 15.49
C GLY A 662 1.73 -24.69 14.79
N ILE A 663 2.01 -24.46 13.50
CA ILE A 663 3.01 -25.24 12.74
C ILE A 663 4.44 -24.91 13.18
N LYS A 664 4.73 -23.63 13.40
CA LYS A 664 6.04 -23.15 13.85
C LYS A 664 5.89 -21.99 14.84
N PRO A 665 6.84 -21.80 15.77
CA PRO A 665 6.87 -20.59 16.58
C PRO A 665 7.09 -19.37 15.68
N LEU A 666 6.43 -18.26 15.97
CA LEU A 666 6.58 -17.03 15.19
C LEU A 666 7.68 -16.16 15.82
N PRO A 667 8.60 -15.60 15.00
CA PRO A 667 9.62 -14.70 15.51
C PRO A 667 9.00 -13.41 16.06
N PHE A 668 9.46 -12.99 17.25
CA PHE A 668 9.02 -11.74 17.84
C PHE A 668 9.84 -10.56 17.33
N PHE A 669 9.16 -9.45 17.07
CA PHE A 669 9.75 -8.17 16.73
C PHE A 669 9.21 -7.10 17.67
N LEU A 670 10.11 -6.32 18.24
CA LEU A 670 9.77 -5.05 18.84
C LEU A 670 9.11 -4.14 17.80
N ASN A 671 8.30 -3.21 18.27
CA ASN A 671 7.73 -2.15 17.46
C ASN A 671 7.81 -0.84 18.25
N ALA A 672 7.69 0.30 17.56
CA ALA A 672 7.83 1.61 18.18
C ALA A 672 6.94 1.81 19.43
N GLN A 673 5.72 1.29 19.41
CA GLN A 673 4.78 1.42 20.50
C GLN A 673 5.23 0.65 21.76
N LEU A 674 5.61 -0.61 21.58
CA LEU A 674 6.10 -1.46 22.66
C LEU A 674 7.45 -0.99 23.20
N ILE A 675 8.35 -0.52 22.34
CA ILE A 675 9.63 0.08 22.77
C ILE A 675 9.36 1.28 23.69
N LYS A 676 8.43 2.17 23.32
CA LYS A 676 8.07 3.32 24.16
C LYS A 676 7.52 2.87 25.53
N ILE A 677 6.66 1.85 25.56
CA ILE A 677 6.13 1.29 26.80
C ILE A 677 7.26 0.70 27.66
N LEU A 678 8.16 -0.09 27.07
CA LEU A 678 9.27 -0.71 27.80
C LEU A 678 10.28 0.32 28.32
N GLU A 679 10.59 1.36 27.55
CA GLU A 679 11.39 2.52 27.99
C GLU A 679 10.73 3.16 29.23
N ASP A 680 9.42 3.43 29.17
CA ASP A 680 8.69 4.00 30.29
C ASP A 680 8.54 3.03 31.46
N LEU A 681 8.57 1.71 31.25
CA LEU A 681 8.62 0.73 32.34
C LEU A 681 10.05 0.50 32.89
N GLY A 682 11.04 1.28 32.41
CA GLY A 682 12.39 1.34 32.94
C GLY A 682 13.39 0.37 32.33
N VAL A 683 13.10 -0.18 31.15
CA VAL A 683 14.10 -0.90 30.34
C VAL A 683 15.15 0.08 29.83
N ASP A 684 16.42 -0.30 29.89
CA ASP A 684 17.54 0.57 29.50
C ASP A 684 17.58 0.80 27.98
N GLY A 685 17.80 2.06 27.58
CA GLY A 685 17.89 2.48 26.18
C GLY A 685 18.96 1.72 25.40
N GLU A 686 20.09 1.45 26.05
CA GLU A 686 21.24 0.75 25.45
C GLU A 686 20.89 -0.66 24.94
N VAL A 687 19.91 -1.32 25.56
CA VAL A 687 19.46 -2.65 25.13
C VAL A 687 18.84 -2.58 23.74
N PHE A 688 18.01 -1.57 23.48
CA PHE A 688 17.38 -1.39 22.17
C PHE A 688 18.40 -0.98 21.10
N LEU A 689 19.32 -0.07 21.44
CA LEU A 689 20.39 0.35 20.55
C LEU A 689 21.28 -0.82 20.17
N LYS A 690 21.65 -1.67 21.13
CA LYS A 690 22.42 -2.90 20.87
C LYS A 690 21.69 -3.86 19.95
N LEU A 691 20.42 -4.16 20.23
CA LEU A 691 19.62 -5.05 19.36
C LEU A 691 19.52 -4.52 17.93
N GLN A 692 19.37 -3.20 17.75
CA GLN A 692 19.37 -2.58 16.43
C GLN A 692 20.76 -2.64 15.77
N ALA A 693 21.83 -2.36 16.51
CA ALA A 693 23.21 -2.40 16.00
C ALA A 693 23.62 -3.81 15.56
N ASP A 694 23.21 -4.83 16.30
CA ASP A 694 23.41 -6.24 15.95
C ASP A 694 22.69 -6.59 14.64
N GLU A 695 21.45 -6.13 14.47
CA GLU A 695 20.69 -6.35 13.24
C GLU A 695 21.28 -5.56 12.05
N ILE A 696 21.71 -4.31 12.23
CA ILE A 696 22.41 -3.53 11.19
C ILE A 696 23.71 -4.22 10.78
N SER A 697 24.47 -4.77 11.74
CA SER A 697 25.70 -5.50 11.48
C SER A 697 25.43 -6.77 10.68
N ARG A 698 24.34 -7.49 11.00
CA ARG A 698 23.85 -8.64 10.22
C ARG A 698 23.50 -8.24 8.78
N LEU A 699 22.81 -7.10 8.59
CA LEU A 699 22.50 -6.58 7.26
C LEU A 699 23.77 -6.20 6.48
N ARG A 700 24.77 -5.59 7.11
CA ARG A 700 26.07 -5.27 6.47
C ARG A 700 26.83 -6.53 6.05
N GLY A 701 26.77 -7.59 6.87
CA GLY A 701 27.41 -8.89 6.58
C GLY A 701 26.93 -9.54 5.28
N THR A 702 25.72 -9.22 4.81
CA THR A 702 25.19 -9.72 3.52
C THR A 702 25.98 -9.26 2.29
N ALA A 703 26.75 -8.17 2.40
CA ALA A 703 27.56 -7.67 1.29
C ALA A 703 28.91 -8.40 1.14
N THR A 704 29.38 -9.05 2.20
CA THR A 704 30.74 -9.64 2.28
C THR A 704 30.73 -11.15 2.43
N SER A 705 29.63 -11.74 2.90
CA SER A 705 29.54 -13.18 3.16
C SER A 705 28.34 -13.79 2.41
N THR A 706 28.64 -14.71 1.49
CA THR A 706 27.66 -15.52 0.74
C THR A 706 26.72 -16.27 1.67
N ALA A 707 27.26 -16.93 2.70
CA ALA A 707 26.47 -17.66 3.69
C ALA A 707 25.50 -16.73 4.47
N GLN A 708 25.92 -15.51 4.82
CA GLN A 708 25.04 -14.55 5.48
C GLN A 708 23.98 -13.99 4.51
N ALA A 709 24.33 -13.75 3.25
CA ALA A 709 23.38 -13.33 2.21
C ALA A 709 22.28 -14.39 1.98
N ALA A 710 22.68 -15.66 1.83
CA ALA A 710 21.75 -16.78 1.66
C ALA A 710 20.83 -16.94 2.88
N ARG A 711 21.39 -16.94 4.10
CA ARG A 711 20.59 -17.01 5.35
C ARG A 711 19.64 -15.82 5.49
N PHE A 712 20.07 -14.62 5.12
CA PHE A 712 19.23 -13.42 5.16
C PHE A 712 18.01 -13.55 4.25
N LEU A 713 18.19 -14.00 3.00
CA LEU A 713 17.08 -14.22 2.07
C LEU A 713 16.13 -15.30 2.58
N GLU A 714 16.67 -16.37 3.17
CA GLU A 714 15.86 -17.43 3.76
C GLU A 714 15.03 -16.95 4.96
N ASP A 715 15.64 -16.26 5.91
CA ASP A 715 14.98 -15.68 7.09
C ASP A 715 13.87 -14.70 6.72
N THR A 716 14.04 -13.99 5.61
CA THR A 716 13.13 -12.95 5.15
C THR A 716 12.08 -13.46 4.16
N ASN A 717 12.15 -14.74 3.77
CA ASN A 717 11.33 -15.38 2.74
C ASN A 717 11.36 -14.62 1.40
N VAL A 718 12.51 -14.04 1.05
CA VAL A 718 12.69 -13.36 -0.24
C VAL A 718 13.11 -14.39 -1.27
N ALA A 719 12.32 -14.52 -2.35
CA ALA A 719 12.56 -15.45 -3.47
C ALA A 719 12.92 -16.88 -3.02
N LYS A 720 12.39 -17.32 -1.87
CA LYS A 720 12.70 -18.63 -1.29
C LYS A 720 12.19 -19.76 -2.19
N SER A 721 11.00 -19.59 -2.76
CA SER A 721 10.38 -20.51 -3.72
C SER A 721 11.21 -20.68 -5.00
N VAL A 722 11.78 -19.58 -5.51
CA VAL A 722 12.69 -19.57 -6.66
C VAL A 722 13.96 -20.35 -6.36
N GLY A 723 14.39 -20.38 -5.10
CA GLY A 723 15.64 -21.03 -4.68
C GLY A 723 16.84 -20.09 -4.73
N LEU A 724 16.62 -18.77 -4.70
CA LEU A 724 17.71 -17.78 -4.69
C LEU A 724 18.71 -17.98 -3.53
N PRO A 725 18.30 -18.28 -2.28
CA PRO A 725 19.27 -18.57 -1.21
C PRO A 725 20.25 -19.70 -1.55
N TRP A 726 19.74 -20.75 -2.22
CA TRP A 726 20.52 -21.89 -2.65
C TRP A 726 21.45 -21.53 -3.82
N LEU A 727 20.94 -20.77 -4.81
CA LEU A 727 21.74 -20.28 -5.93
C LEU A 727 22.96 -19.50 -5.44
N ILE A 728 22.74 -18.52 -4.55
CA ILE A 728 23.82 -17.71 -3.98
C ILE A 728 24.88 -18.59 -3.32
N SER A 729 24.46 -19.65 -2.61
CA SER A 729 25.38 -20.57 -1.94
C SER A 729 26.22 -21.41 -2.91
N ILE A 730 25.66 -21.80 -4.06
CA ILE A 730 26.37 -22.60 -5.07
C ILE A 730 27.30 -21.75 -5.95
N LEU A 731 26.93 -20.50 -6.26
CA LEU A 731 27.77 -19.61 -7.08
C LEU A 731 29.20 -19.47 -6.50
N GLU A 732 29.33 -19.48 -5.17
CA GLU A 732 30.65 -19.48 -4.50
C GLU A 732 31.51 -20.70 -4.86
N GLY A 733 30.90 -21.89 -5.01
CA GLY A 733 31.57 -23.10 -5.46
C GLY A 733 32.08 -23.01 -6.91
N PHE A 734 31.45 -22.18 -7.74
CA PHE A 734 31.87 -21.90 -9.12
C PHE A 734 32.88 -20.75 -9.21
N GLY A 735 33.25 -20.13 -8.08
CA GLY A 735 34.06 -18.91 -8.07
C GLY A 735 33.32 -17.67 -8.62
N LEU A 736 31.99 -17.72 -8.69
CA LEU A 736 31.11 -16.65 -9.18
C LEU A 736 30.49 -15.89 -8.00
N ARG A 737 30.09 -14.64 -8.24
CA ARG A 737 29.44 -13.82 -7.21
C ARG A 737 28.16 -13.21 -7.74
N HIS A 738 27.09 -13.36 -6.96
CA HIS A 738 25.80 -12.74 -7.25
C HIS A 738 25.88 -11.21 -7.38
N SER A 739 26.88 -10.55 -6.78
CA SER A 739 27.08 -9.11 -6.87
C SER A 739 27.58 -8.63 -8.24
N ASP A 740 28.15 -9.52 -9.04
CA ASP A 740 28.66 -9.22 -10.38
C ASP A 740 27.54 -9.22 -11.43
N ASP A 741 26.34 -9.70 -11.08
CA ASP A 741 25.11 -9.56 -11.88
C ASP A 741 24.26 -8.38 -11.40
N GLU A 742 23.73 -7.59 -12.33
CA GLU A 742 22.93 -6.41 -12.00
C GLU A 742 21.62 -6.77 -11.31
N PHE A 743 20.85 -7.72 -11.85
CA PHE A 743 19.53 -8.06 -11.33
C PHE A 743 19.62 -8.66 -9.92
N LEU A 744 20.49 -9.64 -9.71
CA LEU A 744 20.72 -10.26 -8.41
C LEU A 744 21.25 -9.26 -7.37
N ARG A 745 22.18 -8.39 -7.77
CA ARG A 745 22.68 -7.31 -6.91
C ARG A 745 21.55 -6.39 -6.50
N ARG A 746 20.65 -5.99 -7.41
CA ARG A 746 19.50 -5.12 -7.12
C ARG A 746 18.48 -5.78 -6.21
N VAL A 747 18.14 -7.05 -6.45
CA VAL A 747 17.25 -7.84 -5.57
C VAL A 747 17.80 -7.86 -4.14
N MET A 748 19.11 -8.10 -3.98
CA MET A 748 19.77 -8.07 -2.67
C MET A 748 19.75 -6.68 -2.03
N GLU A 749 20.11 -5.63 -2.79
CA GLU A 749 20.09 -4.23 -2.31
C GLU A 749 18.69 -3.82 -1.83
N LEU A 750 17.66 -4.13 -2.62
CA LEU A 750 16.27 -3.80 -2.32
C LEU A 750 15.78 -4.54 -1.08
N SER A 751 16.10 -5.84 -0.98
CA SER A 751 15.73 -6.67 0.18
C SER A 751 16.34 -6.14 1.47
N VAL A 752 17.62 -5.76 1.44
CA VAL A 752 18.32 -5.16 2.59
C VAL A 752 17.74 -3.79 2.92
N LEU A 753 17.48 -2.95 1.91
CA LEU A 753 16.89 -1.63 2.09
C LEU A 753 15.50 -1.71 2.75
N ILE A 754 14.64 -2.64 2.32
CA ILE A 754 13.32 -2.85 2.94
C ILE A 754 13.46 -3.14 4.44
N LYS A 755 14.41 -3.99 4.84
CA LYS A 755 14.64 -4.32 6.25
C LYS A 755 15.24 -3.15 7.03
N LEU A 756 16.17 -2.41 6.42
CA LEU A 756 16.73 -1.20 7.00
C LEU A 756 15.64 -0.14 7.26
N ARG A 757 14.69 0.00 6.33
CA ARG A 757 13.55 0.92 6.46
C ARG A 757 12.54 0.46 7.52
N ASP A 758 12.31 -0.84 7.63
CA ASP A 758 11.51 -1.43 8.72
C ASP A 758 12.12 -1.10 10.10
N LEU A 759 13.46 -1.15 10.22
CA LEU A 759 14.16 -0.72 11.44
C LEU A 759 13.97 0.78 11.67
N LYS A 760 14.31 1.63 10.68
CA LYS A 760 14.29 3.09 10.82
C LYS A 760 12.90 3.67 11.08
N TYR A 761 11.89 3.31 10.28
CA TYR A 761 10.58 3.99 10.30
C TYR A 761 9.53 3.31 11.17
N ARG A 762 9.78 2.06 11.60
CA ARG A 762 8.83 1.26 12.41
C ARG A 762 9.45 0.71 13.69
N ALA A 763 10.76 0.86 13.88
CA ALA A 763 11.52 0.24 14.96
C ALA A 763 11.24 -1.27 15.06
N ARG A 764 11.15 -1.94 13.89
CA ARG A 764 10.83 -3.37 13.80
C ARG A 764 12.08 -4.22 14.05
N ILE A 765 12.50 -4.32 15.31
CA ILE A 765 13.75 -4.96 15.72
C ILE A 765 13.48 -6.40 16.16
N ARG A 766 14.19 -7.39 15.60
CA ARG A 766 14.08 -8.81 15.99
C ARG A 766 14.70 -9.00 17.38
N VAL A 767 14.03 -9.75 18.26
CA VAL A 767 14.61 -10.14 19.56
C VAL A 767 14.82 -11.65 19.56
N PRO A 768 16.07 -12.15 19.60
CA PRO A 768 16.34 -13.58 19.57
C PRO A 768 15.76 -14.36 20.75
N LYS A 769 15.76 -13.77 21.96
CA LYS A 769 15.23 -14.36 23.19
C LYS A 769 13.75 -14.00 23.43
N ALA A 770 12.95 -14.10 22.37
CA ALA A 770 11.52 -13.87 22.42
C ALA A 770 10.78 -14.63 21.33
N VAL A 771 9.53 -15.00 21.60
CA VAL A 771 8.70 -15.78 20.68
C VAL A 771 7.24 -15.31 20.71
N THR A 772 6.55 -15.45 19.58
CA THR A 772 5.12 -15.20 19.46
C THR A 772 4.38 -16.53 19.23
N LEU A 773 3.37 -16.82 20.06
CA LEU A 773 2.69 -18.13 20.12
C LEU A 773 1.16 -17.97 20.21
N PHE A 774 0.41 -18.99 19.77
CA PHE A 774 -1.04 -19.04 19.97
C PHE A 774 -1.40 -19.28 21.44
N GLY A 775 -2.41 -18.54 21.93
CA GLY A 775 -2.99 -18.71 23.26
C GLY A 775 -3.98 -19.85 23.36
N ILE A 776 -3.83 -20.68 24.39
CA ILE A 776 -4.82 -21.68 24.82
C ILE A 776 -4.92 -21.72 26.35
N MET A 777 -5.96 -22.37 26.88
CA MET A 777 -6.19 -22.53 28.31
C MET A 777 -5.65 -23.88 28.82
N ASP A 778 -5.21 -23.91 30.07
CA ASP A 778 -4.91 -25.14 30.80
C ASP A 778 -6.18 -25.88 31.23
N GLU A 779 -6.61 -26.83 30.40
CA GLU A 779 -7.73 -27.75 30.66
C GLU A 779 -7.48 -28.72 31.83
N THR A 780 -6.26 -28.78 32.37
CA THR A 780 -5.89 -29.72 33.44
C THR A 780 -5.91 -29.09 34.84
N GLY A 781 -5.87 -27.76 34.94
CA GLY A 781 -5.75 -27.04 36.22
C GLY A 781 -4.42 -27.26 36.93
N THR A 782 -3.36 -27.53 36.18
CA THR A 782 -2.00 -27.73 36.71
C THR A 782 -1.32 -26.40 37.03
N LEU A 783 -1.51 -25.39 36.18
CA LEU A 783 -0.85 -24.09 36.30
C LEU A 783 -1.51 -23.22 37.37
N LYS A 784 -0.71 -22.61 38.26
CA LYS A 784 -1.22 -21.65 39.25
C LYS A 784 -1.45 -20.27 38.63
N GLU A 785 -2.10 -19.38 39.38
CA GLU A 785 -2.22 -17.97 39.00
C GLU A 785 -0.83 -17.36 38.73
N GLY A 786 -0.70 -16.65 37.59
CA GLY A 786 0.55 -16.05 37.14
C GLY A 786 1.56 -17.03 36.52
N GLU A 787 1.27 -18.34 36.47
CA GLU A 787 2.09 -19.33 35.80
C GLU A 787 1.61 -19.59 34.35
N ILE A 788 2.57 -19.76 33.45
CA ILE A 788 2.33 -20.12 32.04
C ILE A 788 3.19 -21.33 31.66
N PHE A 789 2.69 -22.13 30.71
CA PHE A 789 3.48 -23.19 30.07
C PHE A 789 3.71 -22.83 28.61
N CYS A 790 4.98 -22.67 28.22
CA CYS A 790 5.38 -22.32 26.86
C CYS A 790 6.18 -23.46 26.24
N THR A 791 5.69 -23.97 25.11
CA THR A 791 6.28 -25.09 24.39
C THR A 791 6.42 -24.72 22.92
N SER A 792 7.61 -24.96 22.35
CA SER A 792 7.90 -24.68 20.95
C SER A 792 8.74 -25.79 20.33
N LEU A 793 8.78 -25.87 19.01
CA LEU A 793 9.69 -26.77 18.30
C LEU A 793 10.90 -25.98 17.81
N SER A 794 12.09 -26.51 18.10
CA SER A 794 13.35 -26.06 17.50
C SER A 794 13.36 -26.29 15.98
N GLU A 795 14.32 -25.67 15.28
CA GLU A 795 14.51 -25.88 13.84
C GLU A 795 14.76 -27.35 13.47
N LYS A 796 15.32 -28.14 14.40
CA LYS A 796 15.55 -29.58 14.26
C LYS A 796 14.32 -30.43 14.62
N GLY A 797 13.20 -29.80 14.98
CA GLY A 797 11.96 -30.46 15.36
C GLY A 797 11.90 -30.96 16.80
N PHE A 798 12.93 -30.71 17.63
CA PHE A 798 12.89 -31.05 19.06
C PHE A 798 12.01 -30.08 19.83
N ARG A 799 11.23 -30.60 20.78
CA ARG A 799 10.37 -29.80 21.66
C ARG A 799 11.21 -29.14 22.75
N GLU A 800 11.06 -27.82 22.85
CA GLU A 800 11.68 -26.97 23.86
C GLU A 800 10.61 -26.41 24.78
N ILE A 801 10.85 -26.53 26.09
CA ILE A 801 9.99 -26.00 27.14
C ILE A 801 10.72 -24.83 27.79
N LEU A 802 10.08 -23.66 27.80
CA LEU A 802 10.63 -22.48 28.44
C LEU A 802 10.37 -22.55 29.94
N VAL A 803 11.43 -22.56 30.74
CA VAL A 803 11.38 -22.42 32.20
C VAL A 803 12.15 -21.18 32.59
N ASN A 804 11.45 -20.18 33.10
CA ASN A 804 12.05 -18.93 33.55
C ASN A 804 11.17 -18.29 34.64
N PRO A 805 11.74 -17.91 35.80
CA PRO A 805 10.98 -17.30 36.89
C PRO A 805 10.31 -15.98 36.52
N ARG A 806 10.82 -15.25 35.52
CA ARG A 806 10.32 -13.95 35.09
C ARG A 806 10.38 -13.82 33.58
N VAL A 807 9.22 -13.85 32.95
CA VAL A 807 9.07 -13.54 31.52
C VAL A 807 8.09 -12.40 31.34
N VAL A 808 8.30 -11.60 30.30
CA VAL A 808 7.33 -10.58 29.89
C VAL A 808 6.34 -11.23 28.94
N VAL A 809 5.05 -11.04 29.21
CA VAL A 809 3.95 -11.47 28.33
C VAL A 809 3.16 -10.24 27.90
N THR A 810 2.90 -10.12 26.60
CA THR A 810 2.11 -9.01 26.04
C THR A 810 1.44 -9.42 24.73
N ARG A 811 0.50 -8.62 24.25
CA ARG A 811 -0.19 -8.79 22.97
C ARG A 811 -0.04 -7.53 22.14
N SER A 812 0.10 -7.67 20.82
CA SER A 812 0.12 -6.53 19.91
C SER A 812 -1.28 -6.27 19.35
N PRO A 813 -1.72 -5.00 19.24
CA PRO A 813 -1.03 -3.77 19.67
C PRO A 813 -1.17 -3.52 21.19
N ALA A 814 -0.06 -3.18 21.86
CA ALA A 814 -0.07 -2.71 23.25
C ALA A 814 0.01 -1.19 23.28
N MET A 815 -0.79 -0.51 24.11
CA MET A 815 -0.81 0.95 24.22
C MET A 815 -0.67 1.42 25.66
N HIS A 816 -1.36 0.75 26.59
CA HIS A 816 -1.30 1.05 28.00
C HIS A 816 -0.06 0.40 28.63
N PRO A 817 0.62 1.03 29.60
CA PRO A 817 1.77 0.43 30.29
C PRO A 817 1.45 -0.94 30.93
N GLY A 818 0.22 -1.08 31.42
CA GLY A 818 -0.32 -2.33 31.97
C GLY A 818 -0.64 -3.43 30.96
N ASP A 819 -0.50 -3.20 29.65
CA ASP A 819 -0.64 -4.27 28.64
C ASP A 819 0.58 -5.21 28.60
N VAL A 820 1.62 -4.87 29.38
CA VAL A 820 2.87 -5.63 29.53
C VAL A 820 2.90 -6.20 30.94
N GLN A 821 2.75 -7.52 31.06
CA GLN A 821 2.70 -8.22 32.34
C GLN A 821 3.90 -9.14 32.54
N ILE A 822 4.21 -9.44 33.80
CA ILE A 822 5.23 -10.43 34.17
C ILE A 822 4.53 -11.72 34.55
N ALA A 823 4.98 -12.83 33.98
CA ALA A 823 4.53 -14.17 34.32
C ALA A 823 5.73 -15.07 34.67
N LYS A 824 5.42 -16.23 35.24
CA LYS A 824 6.40 -17.28 35.53
C LYS A 824 6.22 -18.43 34.53
N ALA A 825 7.22 -18.66 33.68
CA ALA A 825 7.22 -19.79 32.77
C ALA A 825 7.70 -21.04 33.51
N VAL A 826 6.83 -22.06 33.61
CA VAL A 826 7.07 -23.28 34.39
C VAL A 826 7.05 -24.52 33.52
N ASP A 827 7.70 -25.59 33.99
CA ASP A 827 7.49 -26.93 33.46
C ASP A 827 6.32 -27.62 34.18
N VAL A 828 5.69 -28.58 33.50
CA VAL A 828 4.55 -29.34 33.99
C VAL A 828 4.95 -30.79 34.30
N PRO A 829 4.17 -31.56 35.09
CA PRO A 829 4.47 -32.98 35.34
C PRO A 829 4.73 -33.80 34.07
N ARG A 830 5.56 -34.84 34.16
CA ARG A 830 5.97 -35.65 32.99
C ARG A 830 4.79 -36.36 32.31
N ASP A 831 3.78 -36.69 33.08
CA ASP A 831 2.52 -37.33 32.68
C ASP A 831 1.42 -36.32 32.28
N SER A 832 1.69 -35.01 32.36
CA SER A 832 0.70 -34.00 32.00
C SER A 832 0.36 -34.04 30.50
N PRO A 833 -0.94 -34.06 30.13
CA PRO A 833 -1.40 -33.94 28.74
C PRO A 833 -0.84 -32.71 28.00
N LEU A 834 -0.60 -31.62 28.73
CA LEU A 834 -0.08 -30.37 28.15
C LEU A 834 1.26 -30.56 27.45
N ARG A 835 2.06 -31.56 27.89
CA ARG A 835 3.35 -31.86 27.25
C ARG A 835 3.22 -32.31 25.81
N GLN A 836 2.05 -32.78 25.35
CA GLN A 836 1.84 -33.20 23.96
C GLN A 836 1.67 -32.00 23.00
N LEU A 837 1.33 -30.83 23.54
CA LEU A 837 1.14 -29.59 22.80
C LEU A 837 2.48 -28.99 22.38
N HIS A 838 2.47 -28.21 21.31
CA HIS A 838 3.65 -27.51 20.83
C HIS A 838 3.27 -26.25 20.04
N ASN A 839 4.19 -25.29 20.02
CA ASN A 839 4.05 -23.97 19.39
C ASN A 839 2.86 -23.17 19.94
N CYS A 840 2.66 -23.23 21.25
CA CYS A 840 1.59 -22.53 21.95
C CYS A 840 2.04 -22.05 23.34
N ILE A 841 1.35 -21.03 23.84
CA ILE A 841 1.37 -20.62 25.25
C ILE A 841 0.08 -21.10 25.92
N VAL A 842 0.22 -21.75 27.07
CA VAL A 842 -0.90 -22.23 27.87
C VAL A 842 -1.05 -21.32 29.10
N PHE A 843 -2.25 -20.77 29.27
CA PHE A 843 -2.61 -19.90 30.38
C PHE A 843 -3.33 -20.66 31.48
N SER A 844 -3.08 -20.30 32.73
CA SER A 844 -3.80 -20.84 33.88
C SER A 844 -5.29 -20.49 33.82
N GLN A 845 -6.12 -21.44 34.25
CA GLN A 845 -7.55 -21.25 34.53
C GLN A 845 -7.83 -20.75 35.96
N HIS A 846 -6.79 -20.34 36.71
CA HIS A 846 -6.85 -19.89 38.09
C HIS A 846 -6.41 -18.43 38.22
N GLY A 847 -6.93 -17.77 39.26
CA GLY A 847 -6.61 -16.39 39.63
C GLY A 847 -7.84 -15.50 39.67
N ASP A 848 -7.63 -14.22 39.98
CA ASP A 848 -8.73 -13.26 40.10
C ASP A 848 -9.22 -12.73 38.76
N ARG A 849 -8.31 -12.64 37.77
CA ARG A 849 -8.56 -12.22 36.39
C ARG A 849 -7.69 -13.06 35.45
N ASP A 850 -8.22 -13.41 34.30
CA ASP A 850 -7.50 -14.17 33.29
C ASP A 850 -6.33 -13.34 32.71
N LEU A 851 -5.15 -13.95 32.61
CA LEU A 851 -3.97 -13.26 32.07
C LEU A 851 -4.19 -12.73 30.65
N PRO A 852 -4.82 -13.46 29.69
CA PRO A 852 -5.20 -12.94 28.37
C PRO A 852 -5.87 -11.56 28.38
N SER A 853 -6.90 -11.37 29.20
CA SER A 853 -7.64 -10.09 29.26
C SER A 853 -6.81 -8.94 29.84
N MET A 854 -5.72 -9.21 30.56
CA MET A 854 -4.77 -8.19 31.02
C MET A 854 -3.90 -7.66 29.88
N LEU A 855 -3.79 -8.38 28.76
CA LEU A 855 -2.87 -8.09 27.65
C LEU A 855 -3.60 -7.37 26.53
N SER A 856 -3.86 -6.08 26.73
CA SER A 856 -4.66 -5.25 25.81
C SER A 856 -6.08 -5.77 25.58
N GLY A 857 -6.70 -6.44 26.57
CA GLY A 857 -8.04 -7.03 26.43
C GLY A 857 -8.09 -8.26 25.51
N GLY A 858 -7.09 -9.14 25.60
CA GLY A 858 -7.01 -10.37 24.79
C GLY A 858 -8.01 -11.44 25.21
N ASP A 859 -8.19 -12.42 24.32
CA ASP A 859 -8.99 -13.63 24.51
C ASP A 859 -8.26 -14.85 23.93
N LEU A 860 -8.93 -16.01 23.89
CA LEU A 860 -8.37 -17.25 23.34
C LEU A 860 -9.06 -17.64 22.03
N ASP A 861 -9.57 -16.68 21.25
CA ASP A 861 -10.27 -16.92 19.98
C ASP A 861 -9.36 -17.00 18.74
N GLY A 862 -8.06 -16.84 18.96
CA GLY A 862 -7.01 -16.82 17.94
C GLY A 862 -5.88 -15.83 18.20
N ASP A 863 -5.86 -15.18 19.36
CA ASP A 863 -4.83 -14.21 19.71
C ASP A 863 -3.42 -14.82 19.75
N LEU A 864 -2.47 -13.99 19.30
CA LEU A 864 -1.05 -14.27 19.36
C LEU A 864 -0.40 -13.49 20.51
N TYR A 865 0.29 -14.21 21.38
CA TYR A 865 0.93 -13.67 22.57
C TYR A 865 2.45 -13.65 22.41
N ASN A 866 3.05 -12.56 22.82
CA ASN A 866 4.50 -12.35 22.78
C ASN A 866 5.07 -12.69 24.16
N VAL A 867 6.06 -13.59 24.18
CA VAL A 867 6.79 -14.02 25.38
C VAL A 867 8.24 -13.61 25.22
N ILE A 868 8.70 -12.67 26.04
CA ILE A 868 10.07 -12.17 26.05
C ILE A 868 10.76 -12.74 27.30
N PHE A 869 11.83 -13.48 27.08
CA PHE A 869 12.65 -14.13 28.12
C PHE A 869 14.10 -13.65 28.07
N ASP A 870 14.30 -12.45 27.52
CA ASP A 870 15.55 -11.71 27.61
C ASP A 870 15.57 -10.88 28.90
N ASP A 871 16.47 -11.22 29.83
CA ASP A 871 16.61 -10.54 31.12
C ASP A 871 16.86 -9.03 30.96
N ALA A 872 17.50 -8.60 29.86
CA ALA A 872 17.78 -7.20 29.58
C ALA A 872 16.52 -6.40 29.21
N LEU A 873 15.47 -7.07 28.72
CA LEU A 873 14.19 -6.46 28.34
C LEU A 873 13.11 -6.60 29.43
N ILE A 874 13.44 -7.18 30.59
CA ILE A 874 12.50 -7.27 31.72
C ILE A 874 12.34 -5.89 32.35
N PRO A 875 11.11 -5.35 32.42
CA PRO A 875 10.83 -4.09 33.09
C PRO A 875 11.31 -4.00 34.53
N ARG A 876 11.78 -2.80 34.93
CA ARG A 876 12.15 -2.49 36.33
C ARG A 876 10.93 -2.17 37.19
N ARG A 877 9.84 -1.71 36.57
CA ARG A 877 8.54 -1.48 37.21
C ARG A 877 7.42 -2.14 36.42
N THR A 878 6.34 -2.50 37.10
CA THR A 878 5.11 -3.02 36.50
C THR A 878 4.01 -1.97 36.61
N ALA A 879 2.97 -2.13 35.79
CA ALA A 879 1.77 -1.31 35.84
C ALA A 879 0.54 -2.21 35.96
N THR A 880 -0.49 -1.71 36.63
CA THR A 880 -1.77 -2.42 36.74
C THR A 880 -2.39 -2.58 35.35
N PRO A 881 -2.87 -3.79 34.99
CA PRO A 881 -3.58 -4.00 33.74
C PRO A 881 -4.74 -3.01 33.58
N ALA A 882 -4.94 -2.52 32.36
CA ALA A 882 -6.12 -1.72 32.06
C ALA A 882 -7.39 -2.58 32.08
N GLU A 883 -8.52 -1.99 32.46
CA GLU A 883 -9.80 -2.71 32.54
C GLU A 883 -10.45 -2.98 31.19
N TYR A 884 -10.24 -2.07 30.21
CA TYR A 884 -10.86 -2.09 28.88
C TYR A 884 -12.33 -2.57 28.90
N PRO A 885 -13.25 -1.78 29.49
CA PRO A 885 -14.65 -2.18 29.57
C PRO A 885 -15.24 -2.37 28.17
N ARG A 886 -16.02 -3.44 28.00
CA ARG A 886 -16.72 -3.71 26.74
C ARG A 886 -17.69 -2.55 26.44
N VAL A 887 -17.54 -1.94 25.26
CA VAL A 887 -18.41 -0.85 24.81
C VAL A 887 -19.81 -1.42 24.53
N LYS A 888 -20.84 -0.77 25.09
CA LYS A 888 -22.23 -1.17 24.83
C LYS A 888 -22.55 -0.99 23.36
N GLU A 889 -22.96 -2.07 22.71
CA GLU A 889 -23.30 -2.08 21.29
C GLU A 889 -24.52 -1.20 21.00
N LYS A 890 -24.55 -0.59 19.80
CA LYS A 890 -25.74 0.13 19.33
C LYS A 890 -26.82 -0.90 18.96
N VAL A 891 -27.88 -0.96 19.76
CA VAL A 891 -29.03 -1.85 19.57
C VAL A 891 -30.19 -1.06 18.98
N LEU A 892 -30.86 -1.61 17.97
CA LEU A 892 -32.09 -1.06 17.40
C LEU A 892 -33.32 -1.66 18.08
N ASP A 893 -34.41 -0.90 18.14
CA ASP A 893 -35.69 -1.39 18.68
C ASP A 893 -36.41 -2.36 17.74
N ARG A 894 -35.97 -2.43 16.48
CA ARG A 894 -36.47 -3.30 15.41
C ARG A 894 -35.39 -4.29 14.94
N ALA A 895 -35.78 -5.23 14.09
CA ALA A 895 -34.83 -6.07 13.36
C ALA A 895 -33.93 -5.22 12.45
N VAL A 896 -32.67 -5.66 12.30
CA VAL A 896 -31.69 -5.02 11.43
C VAL A 896 -32.02 -5.35 9.97
N VAL A 897 -32.00 -4.34 9.10
CA VAL A 897 -32.16 -4.50 7.64
C VAL A 897 -30.84 -4.26 6.91
N LYS A 898 -30.78 -4.60 5.62
CA LYS A 898 -29.58 -4.46 4.78
C LYS A 898 -29.01 -3.04 4.83
N GLU A 899 -29.89 -2.05 4.79
CA GLU A 899 -29.55 -0.64 4.78
C GLU A 899 -28.81 -0.20 6.05
N ASP A 900 -29.13 -0.78 7.21
CA ASP A 900 -28.42 -0.47 8.46
C ASP A 900 -26.96 -0.98 8.43
N ILE A 901 -26.72 -2.14 7.80
CA ILE A 901 -25.38 -2.70 7.63
C ILE A 901 -24.56 -1.85 6.65
N ILE A 902 -25.19 -1.38 5.56
CA ILE A 902 -24.57 -0.46 4.61
C ILE A 902 -24.21 0.86 5.30
N ASP A 903 -25.14 1.43 6.06
CA ASP A 903 -24.92 2.68 6.79
C ASP A 903 -23.78 2.51 7.81
N PHE A 904 -23.70 1.36 8.49
CA PHE A 904 -22.56 1.02 9.36
C PHE A 904 -21.24 0.92 8.59
N PHE A 905 -21.20 0.24 7.43
CA PHE A 905 -20.00 0.12 6.60
C PHE A 905 -19.48 1.51 6.18
N VAL A 906 -20.36 2.39 5.71
CA VAL A 906 -20.00 3.77 5.31
C VAL A 906 -19.54 4.60 6.51
N THR A 907 -20.24 4.53 7.64
CA THR A 907 -19.84 5.21 8.88
C THR A 907 -18.45 4.73 9.34
N PHE A 908 -18.18 3.43 9.25
CA PHE A 908 -16.89 2.87 9.60
C PHE A 908 -15.76 3.40 8.69
N MET A 909 -15.99 3.45 7.37
CA MET A 909 -15.03 4.01 6.42
C MET A 909 -14.70 5.49 6.72
N GLN A 910 -15.69 6.29 7.10
CA GLN A 910 -15.51 7.71 7.46
C GLN A 910 -14.78 7.90 8.81
N GLN A 911 -15.07 7.04 9.80
CA GLN A 911 -14.76 7.30 11.20
C GLN A 911 -13.67 6.39 11.78
N ASP A 912 -12.97 5.57 10.99
CA ASP A 912 -11.84 4.77 11.50
C ASP A 912 -10.66 5.68 11.92
N GLN A 913 -10.56 5.92 13.24
CA GLN A 913 -9.52 6.78 13.84
C GLN A 913 -8.32 6.00 14.40
N LEU A 914 -8.24 4.67 14.22
CA LEU A 914 -7.24 3.82 14.88
C LEU A 914 -5.80 4.32 14.66
N GLY A 915 -5.43 4.58 13.41
CA GLY A 915 -4.09 5.06 13.05
C GLY A 915 -3.79 6.47 13.56
N ARG A 916 -4.81 7.35 13.62
CA ARG A 916 -4.68 8.71 14.15
C ARG A 916 -4.42 8.69 15.66
N ILE A 917 -5.16 7.87 16.40
CA ILE A 917 -5.01 7.70 17.86
C ILE A 917 -3.60 7.19 18.18
N ALA A 918 -3.12 6.15 17.48
CA ALA A 918 -1.77 5.63 17.66
C ALA A 918 -0.69 6.69 17.40
N THR A 919 -0.85 7.50 16.35
CA THR A 919 0.12 8.57 16.01
C THR A 919 0.15 9.69 17.07
N ILE A 920 -1.02 10.12 17.55
CA ILE A 920 -1.12 11.12 18.61
C ILE A 920 -0.51 10.57 19.90
N HIS A 921 -0.81 9.33 20.26
CA HIS A 921 -0.28 8.68 21.46
C HIS A 921 1.25 8.68 21.44
N GLN A 922 1.87 8.24 20.35
CA GLN A 922 3.34 8.26 20.22
C GLN A 922 3.93 9.66 20.37
N THR A 923 3.27 10.67 19.79
CA THR A 923 3.73 12.06 19.89
C THR A 923 3.62 12.58 21.32
N ILE A 924 2.51 12.34 22.00
CA ILE A 924 2.30 12.80 23.37
C ILE A 924 3.22 12.04 24.33
N ALA A 925 3.37 10.72 24.18
CA ALA A 925 4.27 9.92 25.01
C ALA A 925 5.74 10.34 24.84
N ASP A 926 6.13 10.86 23.68
CA ASP A 926 7.47 11.43 23.47
C ASP A 926 7.64 12.79 24.16
N GLN A 927 6.60 13.64 24.11
CA GLN A 927 6.65 15.02 24.63
C GLN A 927 6.45 15.11 26.14
N ARG A 928 5.70 14.20 26.74
CA ARG A 928 5.34 14.25 28.16
C ARG A 928 6.42 13.58 29.02
N PRO A 929 6.84 14.16 30.15
CA PRO A 929 7.83 13.55 31.03
C PRO A 929 7.41 12.18 31.59
N LEU A 930 6.10 11.97 31.82
CA LEU A 930 5.54 10.70 32.28
C LEU A 930 5.41 9.65 31.17
N GLY A 931 5.67 10.02 29.92
CA GLY A 931 5.55 9.14 28.77
C GLY A 931 4.17 8.53 28.65
N THR A 932 4.12 7.21 28.49
CA THR A 932 2.89 6.40 28.42
C THR A 932 2.04 6.43 29.69
N PHE A 933 2.57 6.87 30.84
CA PHE A 933 1.80 7.08 32.06
C PHE A 933 1.05 8.42 32.12
N ASP A 934 1.26 9.31 31.14
CA ASP A 934 0.53 10.57 31.07
C ASP A 934 -0.97 10.34 30.89
N THR A 935 -1.79 11.15 31.56
CA THR A 935 -3.26 11.04 31.49
C THR A 935 -3.82 11.10 30.07
N GLU A 936 -3.22 11.91 29.17
CA GLU A 936 -3.65 11.97 27.77
C GLU A 936 -3.32 10.67 27.02
N CYS A 937 -2.20 10.02 27.35
CA CYS A 937 -1.82 8.72 26.81
C CYS A 937 -2.74 7.59 27.30
N LEU A 938 -3.08 7.58 28.58
CA LEU A 938 -4.02 6.60 29.14
C LEU A 938 -5.41 6.71 28.51
N VAL A 939 -5.91 7.94 28.31
CA VAL A 939 -7.15 8.18 27.57
C VAL A 939 -7.03 7.68 26.13
N LEU A 940 -5.93 7.97 25.44
CA LEU A 940 -5.70 7.47 24.07
C LEU A 940 -5.64 5.94 24.00
N ALA A 941 -5.11 5.25 25.01
CA ALA A 941 -5.12 3.80 25.09
C ALA A 941 -6.56 3.24 25.21
N GLU A 942 -7.40 3.85 26.06
CA GLU A 942 -8.83 3.51 26.16
C GLU A 942 -9.58 3.74 24.84
N LEU A 943 -9.37 4.90 24.21
CA LEU A 943 -9.98 5.22 22.92
C LEU A 943 -9.49 4.28 21.80
N HIS A 944 -8.22 3.86 21.85
CA HIS A 944 -7.67 2.90 20.91
C HIS A 944 -8.36 1.54 21.05
N SER A 945 -8.58 1.05 22.28
CA SER A 945 -9.36 -0.17 22.52
C SER A 945 -10.79 -0.05 21.96
N THR A 946 -11.44 1.11 22.16
CA THR A 946 -12.77 1.37 21.60
C THR A 946 -12.74 1.37 20.06
N ALA A 947 -11.71 1.94 19.43
CA ALA A 947 -11.53 1.92 17.98
C ALA A 947 -11.27 0.51 17.41
N VAL A 948 -10.64 -0.38 18.19
CA VAL A 948 -10.47 -1.79 17.82
C VAL A 948 -11.85 -2.48 17.79
N ASP A 949 -12.66 -2.26 18.82
CA ASP A 949 -13.99 -2.85 18.96
C ASP A 949 -15.09 -2.15 18.14
N PHE A 950 -14.81 -1.01 17.52
CA PHE A 950 -15.77 -0.29 16.66
C PHE A 950 -16.35 -1.20 15.57
N SER A 951 -15.54 -2.08 14.99
CA SER A 951 -15.97 -3.04 13.96
C SER A 951 -17.04 -4.03 14.42
N LYS A 952 -17.18 -4.24 15.74
CA LYS A 952 -18.14 -5.17 16.36
C LYS A 952 -19.26 -4.45 17.10
N SER A 953 -18.95 -3.34 17.76
CA SER A 953 -19.88 -2.56 18.60
C SER A 953 -20.73 -1.58 17.79
N GLY A 954 -20.21 -1.10 16.65
CA GLY A 954 -20.83 -0.05 15.85
C GLY A 954 -20.74 1.33 16.48
N VAL A 955 -19.95 1.48 17.54
CA VAL A 955 -19.78 2.74 18.27
C VAL A 955 -18.44 3.38 17.89
N PRO A 956 -18.45 4.52 17.18
CA PRO A 956 -17.21 5.22 16.86
C PRO A 956 -16.60 5.86 18.11
N VAL A 957 -15.32 6.18 18.02
CA VAL A 957 -14.63 6.93 19.07
C VAL A 957 -15.18 8.34 19.16
N ASP A 958 -15.40 8.84 20.37
CA ASP A 958 -15.71 10.25 20.61
C ASP A 958 -14.51 11.14 20.23
N LEU A 959 -14.66 11.84 19.11
CA LEU A 959 -13.65 12.75 18.58
C LEU A 959 -13.32 13.91 19.54
N GLY A 960 -14.24 14.28 20.42
CA GLY A 960 -14.04 15.32 21.43
C GLY A 960 -13.12 14.90 22.57
N ARG A 961 -13.05 13.59 22.86
CA ARG A 961 -12.12 13.02 23.86
C ARG A 961 -10.70 12.86 23.33
N ILE A 962 -10.50 12.82 22.00
CA ILE A 962 -9.17 12.71 21.41
C ILE A 962 -8.40 14.01 21.72
N PRO A 963 -7.25 13.94 22.43
CA PRO A 963 -6.40 15.09 22.66
C PRO A 963 -6.07 15.82 21.36
N ARG A 964 -5.91 17.15 21.45
CA ARG A 964 -5.59 17.96 20.26
C ARG A 964 -4.27 17.47 19.66
N PHE A 965 -4.29 17.23 18.35
CA PHE A 965 -3.12 16.79 17.63
C PHE A 965 -1.93 17.75 17.88
N PRO A 966 -0.79 17.27 18.40
CA PRO A 966 0.36 18.14 18.66
C PRO A 966 0.89 18.77 17.37
N ARG A 967 1.18 20.08 17.42
CA ARG A 967 1.62 20.83 16.23
C ARG A 967 3.00 20.44 15.74
N TYR A 968 3.84 19.98 16.65
CA TYR A 968 5.22 19.57 16.40
C TYR A 968 5.29 18.07 16.63
N ARG A 969 5.93 17.35 15.70
CA ARG A 969 6.07 15.90 15.76
C ARG A 969 7.54 15.52 15.96
N PRO A 970 7.84 14.38 16.59
CA PRO A 970 9.20 13.90 16.65
C PRO A 970 9.68 13.50 15.24
N ASP A 971 10.99 13.61 15.02
CA ASP A 971 11.69 13.33 13.78
C ASP A 971 11.46 11.90 13.24
N PHE A 972 11.36 10.89 14.11
CA PHE A 972 11.05 9.52 13.71
C PHE A 972 9.63 9.32 13.11
N GLN A 973 8.76 10.35 13.19
CA GLN A 973 7.46 10.38 12.52
C GLN A 973 7.47 11.16 11.20
N ALA A 974 8.62 11.72 10.79
CA ALA A 974 8.76 12.27 9.45
C ALA A 974 8.46 11.18 8.40
N PRO A 975 7.89 11.54 7.24
CA PRO A 975 7.86 10.61 6.10
C PRO A 975 9.29 10.12 5.79
N GLY A 976 9.43 9.02 5.05
CA GLY A 976 10.74 8.57 4.52
C GLY A 976 10.95 9.06 3.07
N PRO A 977 12.17 8.96 2.51
CA PRO A 977 12.41 9.47 1.16
C PRO A 977 11.69 8.56 0.17
N ARG A 978 11.33 9.09 -1.01
CA ARG A 978 10.83 8.23 -2.08
C ARG A 978 11.97 7.35 -2.56
N VAL A 979 11.74 6.03 -2.49
CA VAL A 979 12.61 5.06 -3.15
C VAL A 979 12.09 4.98 -4.57
N THR A 980 12.91 5.38 -5.52
CA THR A 980 12.66 5.11 -6.93
C THR A 980 13.53 3.92 -7.32
N ILE A 981 12.90 2.91 -7.92
CA ILE A 981 13.63 1.80 -8.53
C ILE A 981 13.91 2.22 -9.98
N ALA A 982 14.95 3.05 -10.16
CA ALA A 982 15.47 3.42 -11.48
C ALA A 982 16.60 2.47 -11.91
N GLU A 983 17.30 2.78 -13.02
CA GLU A 983 18.57 2.12 -13.41
C GLU A 983 19.62 2.14 -12.25
N SER A 984 19.46 3.07 -11.29
CA SER A 984 20.09 2.98 -9.98
C SER A 984 19.08 3.09 -8.84
N LEU A 985 19.33 2.38 -7.72
CA LEU A 985 18.66 2.62 -6.44
C LEU A 985 19.08 4.01 -5.93
N SER A 986 18.41 5.04 -6.43
CA SER A 986 18.58 6.43 -5.99
C SER A 986 17.53 6.73 -4.93
N LEU A 987 17.99 7.04 -3.72
CA LEU A 987 17.16 7.72 -2.73
C LEU A 987 17.02 9.17 -3.20
N LEU A 988 15.82 9.58 -3.61
CA LEU A 988 15.57 10.99 -3.89
C LEU A 988 15.67 11.74 -2.56
N GLU A 989 16.73 12.54 -2.38
CA GLU A 989 16.94 13.39 -1.19
C GLU A 989 16.00 14.61 -1.17
N ASP A 990 14.74 14.46 -1.55
CA ASP A 990 13.78 15.57 -1.54
C ASP A 990 12.96 15.60 -0.25
N HIS A 991 13.63 15.35 0.87
CA HIS A 991 12.96 15.18 2.14
C HIS A 991 12.32 16.47 2.68
N ASP A 992 12.83 17.63 2.28
CA ASP A 992 12.24 18.94 2.60
C ASP A 992 11.57 19.61 1.41
N ALA A 993 11.43 18.91 0.28
CA ALA A 993 10.72 19.47 -0.85
C ALA A 993 9.23 19.76 -0.52
N MET A 994 8.68 19.09 0.49
CA MET A 994 7.36 19.36 1.08
C MET A 994 7.36 20.39 2.23
N ILE A 995 8.51 20.89 2.69
CA ILE A 995 8.63 21.82 3.83
C ILE A 995 9.09 23.22 3.39
N VAL A 996 9.77 23.34 2.25
CA VAL A 996 10.07 24.64 1.66
C VAL A 996 8.80 25.19 1.01
N GLN A 997 8.29 26.28 1.58
CA GLN A 997 7.19 27.09 1.07
C GLN A 997 7.39 27.36 -0.43
N ASP A 998 6.36 27.10 -1.25
CA ASP A 998 6.22 27.89 -2.47
C ASP A 998 6.04 29.34 -1.98
N ASP A 999 6.83 30.27 -2.53
CA ASP A 999 6.69 31.70 -2.24
C ASP A 999 5.44 32.30 -2.93
N ASP A 1000 4.55 31.46 -3.48
CA ASP A 1000 3.36 31.82 -4.23
C ASP A 1000 2.13 32.04 -3.32
N GLU A 1001 1.31 33.01 -3.69
CA GLU A 1001 0.30 33.72 -2.90
C GLU A 1001 -0.98 32.94 -2.55
N ASP A 1002 -0.96 31.60 -2.44
CA ASP A 1002 -2.17 30.84 -2.18
C ASP A 1002 -2.47 30.71 -0.67
N GLU A 1003 -3.55 31.37 -0.21
CA GLU A 1003 -4.05 31.33 1.18
C GLU A 1003 -4.46 29.92 1.68
N ASP A 1004 -4.48 28.92 0.80
CA ASP A 1004 -4.95 27.53 1.02
C ASP A 1004 -3.84 26.51 1.37
N GLU A 1005 -2.58 26.94 1.49
CA GLU A 1005 -1.47 26.06 1.87
C GLU A 1005 -1.57 25.59 3.34
N ARG A 1006 -1.54 24.26 3.53
CA ARG A 1006 -1.51 23.65 4.87
C ARG A 1006 -0.27 24.18 5.61
N PRO A 1007 -0.39 24.64 6.87
CA PRO A 1007 0.78 24.93 7.68
C PRO A 1007 1.68 23.69 7.72
N ALA A 1008 2.94 23.84 7.31
CA ALA A 1008 3.88 22.73 7.26
C ALA A 1008 3.95 22.02 8.62
N THR A 1009 3.86 20.69 8.60
CA THR A 1009 4.11 19.90 9.80
C THR A 1009 5.58 20.04 10.14
N ARG A 1010 5.89 20.57 11.31
CA ARG A 1010 7.27 20.75 11.78
C ARG A 1010 7.71 19.57 12.63
N PHE A 1011 8.96 19.18 12.47
CA PHE A 1011 9.56 18.05 13.18
C PHE A 1011 10.65 18.53 14.14
N TYR A 1012 10.72 17.94 15.33
CA TYR A 1012 11.81 18.17 16.28
C TYR A 1012 12.60 16.88 16.51
N LYS A 1013 13.88 17.02 16.82
CA LYS A 1013 14.75 15.92 17.22
C LYS A 1013 14.30 15.38 18.59
N SER A 1014 13.78 14.16 18.64
CA SER A 1014 13.37 13.53 19.90
C SER A 1014 14.60 13.07 20.71
N ASP A 1015 14.62 13.34 22.01
CA ASP A 1015 15.68 12.85 22.93
C ASP A 1015 15.31 11.50 23.57
N LYS A 1016 14.26 10.84 23.09
CA LYS A 1016 13.83 9.52 23.56
C LYS A 1016 14.43 8.43 22.70
N ILE A 1017 14.37 7.18 23.18
CA ILE A 1017 15.00 6.03 22.51
C ILE A 1017 14.57 5.88 21.04
N LEU A 1018 13.30 6.17 20.71
CA LEU A 1018 12.81 6.09 19.33
C LEU A 1018 13.50 7.11 18.40
N GLY A 1019 13.78 8.31 18.89
CA GLY A 1019 14.54 9.32 18.15
C GLY A 1019 15.99 8.88 17.91
N GLU A 1020 16.61 8.29 18.92
CA GLU A 1020 17.99 7.78 18.83
C GLU A 1020 18.10 6.58 17.85
N LEU A 1021 17.17 5.63 17.94
CA LEU A 1021 17.06 4.51 17.01
C LEU A 1021 16.85 4.98 15.57
N TYR A 1022 16.00 5.97 15.34
CA TYR A 1022 15.77 6.54 14.02
C TYR A 1022 17.03 7.18 13.43
N ARG A 1023 17.75 7.99 14.23
CA ARG A 1023 18.92 8.75 13.77
C ARG A 1023 20.20 7.93 13.66
N SER A 1024 20.30 6.80 14.37
CA SER A 1024 21.43 5.88 14.20
C SER A 1024 21.42 5.15 12.85
N ILE A 1025 20.36 5.30 12.04
CA ILE A 1025 20.28 4.74 10.68
C ILE A 1025 20.34 5.85 9.63
N ASN A 1026 21.50 5.95 8.97
CA ASN A 1026 21.69 6.72 7.75
C ASN A 1026 21.57 5.78 6.53
N GLU A 1027 20.45 5.86 5.80
CA GLU A 1027 20.18 5.00 4.64
C GLU A 1027 21.18 5.24 3.50
N VAL A 1028 21.53 6.51 3.24
CA VAL A 1028 22.46 6.89 2.17
C VAL A 1028 23.87 6.37 2.47
N GLU A 1029 24.36 6.65 3.68
CA GLU A 1029 25.67 6.17 4.12
C GLU A 1029 25.74 4.63 4.14
N PHE A 1030 24.66 3.98 4.59
CA PHE A 1030 24.57 2.52 4.58
C PHE A 1030 24.71 1.96 3.15
N LEU A 1031 23.98 2.53 2.18
CA LEU A 1031 24.04 2.11 0.78
C LEU A 1031 25.41 2.42 0.15
N GLN A 1032 25.97 3.61 0.38
CA GLN A 1032 27.30 4.00 -0.11
C GLN A 1032 28.40 3.11 0.44
N HIS A 1033 28.36 2.81 1.74
CA HIS A 1033 29.29 1.86 2.36
C HIS A 1033 29.18 0.50 1.67
N ARG A 1034 27.96 -0.01 1.48
CA ARG A 1034 27.72 -1.28 0.80
C ARG A 1034 28.27 -1.30 -0.63
N GLN A 1035 28.02 -0.25 -1.41
CA GLN A 1035 28.49 -0.11 -2.79
C GLN A 1035 30.03 -0.13 -2.84
N LYS A 1036 30.71 0.63 -1.97
CA LYS A 1036 32.18 0.64 -1.89
C LYS A 1036 32.75 -0.76 -1.66
N PHE A 1037 32.17 -1.57 -0.77
CA PHE A 1037 32.64 -2.94 -0.54
C PHE A 1037 32.46 -3.86 -1.74
N ILE A 1038 31.36 -3.68 -2.48
CA ILE A 1038 31.09 -4.43 -3.71
C ILE A 1038 32.09 -4.01 -4.80
N GLU A 1039 32.33 -2.71 -4.98
CA GLU A 1039 33.28 -2.15 -5.95
C GLU A 1039 34.74 -2.54 -5.64
N LEU A 1040 35.15 -2.48 -4.36
CA LEU A 1040 36.48 -2.92 -3.91
C LEU A 1040 36.74 -4.41 -4.17
N SER A 1041 35.67 -5.20 -4.25
CA SER A 1041 35.73 -6.62 -4.54
C SER A 1041 35.61 -6.90 -6.05
N SER A 1042 35.06 -5.99 -6.84
CA SER A 1042 34.86 -6.11 -8.29
C SER A 1042 36.19 -6.06 -9.05
N LYS A 1043 36.52 -7.12 -9.79
CA LYS A 1043 37.56 -7.06 -10.83
C LYS A 1043 36.89 -6.63 -12.12
N THR A 1044 37.42 -5.62 -12.79
CA THR A 1044 36.89 -4.99 -14.02
C THR A 1044 36.77 -5.90 -15.26
N ASP A 1045 37.04 -7.20 -15.15
CA ASP A 1045 37.00 -8.21 -16.24
C ASP A 1045 36.25 -9.51 -15.83
N ALA A 1046 35.36 -9.45 -14.83
CA ALA A 1046 34.60 -10.64 -14.44
C ALA A 1046 33.67 -11.11 -15.57
N PRO A 1047 33.70 -12.40 -15.99
CA PRO A 1047 32.73 -12.93 -16.93
C PRO A 1047 31.32 -12.81 -16.35
N SER A 1048 30.31 -12.64 -17.22
CA SER A 1048 28.90 -12.65 -16.79
C SER A 1048 28.62 -13.84 -15.88
N VAL A 1049 27.95 -13.60 -14.75
CA VAL A 1049 27.59 -14.64 -13.79
C VAL A 1049 26.77 -15.73 -14.47
N LEU A 1050 25.83 -15.34 -15.33
CA LEU A 1050 25.00 -16.27 -16.08
C LEU A 1050 25.82 -17.10 -17.07
N ARG A 1051 26.81 -16.50 -17.74
CA ARG A 1051 27.76 -17.22 -18.61
C ARG A 1051 28.67 -18.18 -17.83
N GLY A 1052 29.09 -17.79 -16.63
CA GLY A 1052 29.85 -18.68 -15.75
C GLY A 1052 29.05 -19.93 -15.37
N VAL A 1053 27.76 -19.75 -15.05
CA VAL A 1053 26.84 -20.87 -14.80
C VAL A 1053 26.65 -21.72 -16.06
N TRP A 1054 26.49 -21.09 -17.22
CA TRP A 1054 26.38 -21.80 -18.50
C TRP A 1054 27.61 -22.64 -18.81
N ALA A 1055 28.82 -22.09 -18.63
CA ALA A 1055 30.07 -22.81 -18.85
C ALA A 1055 30.19 -24.05 -17.96
N TYR A 1056 29.78 -23.94 -16.69
CA TYR A 1056 29.70 -25.10 -15.79
C TYR A 1056 28.71 -26.14 -16.29
N VAL A 1057 27.48 -25.73 -16.63
CA VAL A 1057 26.45 -26.65 -17.14
C VAL A 1057 26.93 -27.35 -18.41
N GLN A 1058 27.49 -26.63 -19.38
CA GLN A 1058 28.01 -27.19 -20.62
C GLN A 1058 29.09 -28.25 -20.38
N ASN A 1059 29.97 -28.04 -19.40
CA ASN A 1059 31.00 -29.00 -19.04
C ASN A 1059 30.41 -30.26 -18.40
N GLU A 1060 29.44 -30.11 -17.50
CA GLU A 1060 28.80 -31.25 -16.81
C GLU A 1060 27.81 -32.02 -17.68
N THR A 1061 27.30 -31.41 -18.75
CA THR A 1061 26.30 -32.00 -19.65
C THR A 1061 26.85 -32.23 -21.06
N GLU A 1062 28.17 -32.37 -21.19
CA GLU A 1062 28.80 -32.71 -22.46
C GLU A 1062 28.22 -34.03 -23.02
N GLY A 1063 27.74 -33.98 -24.26
CA GLY A 1063 27.15 -35.14 -24.94
C GLY A 1063 25.62 -35.26 -24.86
N PHE A 1064 24.92 -34.41 -24.10
CA PHE A 1064 23.45 -34.33 -24.12
C PHE A 1064 22.94 -33.49 -25.31
N LEU A 1065 21.85 -33.92 -25.95
CA LEU A 1065 21.21 -33.20 -27.06
C LEU A 1065 20.02 -32.41 -26.51
N TRP A 1066 20.06 -31.07 -26.56
CA TRP A 1066 19.02 -30.22 -25.97
C TRP A 1066 18.45 -29.17 -26.93
N ASP A 1067 19.07 -29.00 -28.10
CA ASP A 1067 18.70 -28.05 -29.14
C ASP A 1067 17.27 -28.24 -29.66
N HIS A 1068 16.78 -29.48 -29.69
CA HIS A 1068 15.41 -29.81 -30.08
C HIS A 1068 14.34 -29.25 -29.11
N TYR A 1069 14.72 -28.76 -27.93
CA TYR A 1069 13.81 -28.11 -26.96
C TYR A 1069 13.85 -26.57 -27.01
N ILE A 1070 14.51 -25.94 -28.00
CA ILE A 1070 14.60 -24.47 -28.08
C ILE A 1070 13.22 -23.82 -28.26
N GLU A 1071 12.34 -24.37 -29.11
CA GLU A 1071 10.99 -23.82 -29.29
C GLU A 1071 10.16 -23.91 -27.99
N ASP A 1072 10.15 -25.09 -27.34
CA ASP A 1072 9.52 -25.29 -26.04
C ASP A 1072 10.04 -24.29 -25.00
N ALA A 1073 11.34 -24.04 -24.99
CA ALA A 1073 11.97 -23.15 -24.03
C ALA A 1073 11.65 -21.66 -24.30
N LEU A 1074 11.46 -21.25 -25.56
CA LEU A 1074 10.93 -19.93 -25.91
C LEU A 1074 9.49 -19.76 -25.44
N ASP A 1075 8.64 -20.77 -25.65
CA ASP A 1075 7.24 -20.74 -25.20
C ASP A 1075 7.14 -20.72 -23.66
N ILE A 1076 7.95 -21.51 -22.95
CA ILE A 1076 8.03 -21.47 -21.47
C ILE A 1076 8.40 -20.07 -20.96
N ARG A 1077 9.37 -19.42 -21.62
CA ARG A 1077 9.75 -18.05 -21.28
C ARG A 1077 8.60 -17.07 -21.49
N GLN A 1078 7.94 -17.13 -22.65
CA GLN A 1078 6.82 -16.26 -22.96
C GLN A 1078 5.67 -16.44 -21.95
N ILE A 1079 5.33 -17.67 -21.59
CA ILE A 1079 4.32 -17.97 -20.57
C ILE A 1079 4.69 -17.36 -19.22
N TYR A 1080 5.95 -17.46 -18.81
CA TYR A 1080 6.42 -16.84 -17.58
C TYR A 1080 6.27 -15.32 -17.62
N GLU A 1081 6.75 -14.68 -18.68
CA GLU A 1081 6.72 -13.23 -18.86
C GLU A 1081 5.29 -12.70 -18.87
N ASP A 1082 4.38 -13.35 -19.60
CA ASP A 1082 2.96 -12.98 -19.66
C ASP A 1082 2.29 -13.07 -18.28
N ASN A 1083 2.48 -14.18 -17.56
CA ASN A 1083 1.93 -14.34 -16.21
C ASN A 1083 2.58 -13.36 -15.20
N LEU A 1084 3.86 -13.03 -15.35
CA LEU A 1084 4.54 -12.05 -14.49
C LEU A 1084 3.99 -10.63 -14.69
N TRP A 1085 3.77 -10.23 -15.95
CA TRP A 1085 3.09 -8.97 -16.27
C TRP A 1085 1.69 -8.89 -15.67
N GLU A 1086 0.95 -10.00 -15.69
CA GLU A 1086 -0.37 -10.08 -15.05
C GLU A 1086 -0.28 -9.88 -13.53
N ILE A 1087 0.70 -10.49 -12.84
CA ILE A 1087 0.94 -10.28 -11.41
C ILE A 1087 1.30 -8.82 -11.14
N MET A 1088 2.20 -8.23 -11.94
CA MET A 1088 2.65 -6.85 -11.80
C MET A 1088 1.48 -5.85 -11.95
N ALA A 1089 0.58 -6.06 -12.90
CA ALA A 1089 -0.62 -5.23 -13.04
C ALA A 1089 -1.54 -5.40 -11.84
N ARG A 1090 -1.81 -6.67 -11.48
CA ARG A 1090 -2.83 -7.06 -10.52
C ARG A 1090 -2.65 -6.46 -9.14
N TYR A 1091 -1.40 -6.39 -8.67
CA TYR A 1091 -1.06 -5.95 -7.32
C TYR A 1091 -0.65 -4.48 -7.25
N SER A 1092 -0.77 -3.74 -8.36
CA SER A 1092 -0.68 -2.29 -8.31
C SER A 1092 -1.83 -1.67 -7.51
N SER A 1093 -1.64 -0.43 -7.02
CA SER A 1093 -2.72 0.33 -6.37
C SER A 1093 -3.86 0.67 -7.33
N THR A 1094 -3.55 0.77 -8.63
CA THR A 1094 -4.51 0.99 -9.71
C THR A 1094 -4.36 -0.11 -10.80
N PRO A 1095 -4.84 -1.34 -10.57
CA PRO A 1095 -4.58 -2.51 -11.44
C PRO A 1095 -5.08 -2.40 -12.88
N TRP A 1096 -5.95 -1.43 -13.18
CA TRP A 1096 -6.43 -1.19 -14.53
C TRP A 1096 -5.46 -0.33 -15.36
N LYS A 1097 -4.42 0.28 -14.75
CA LYS A 1097 -3.58 1.27 -15.44
C LYS A 1097 -2.10 1.29 -15.08
N SER A 1098 -1.70 0.75 -13.94
CA SER A 1098 -0.31 0.77 -13.50
C SER A 1098 0.19 -0.62 -13.12
N PHE A 1099 1.51 -0.73 -13.07
CA PHE A 1099 2.22 -1.97 -12.75
C PHE A 1099 3.18 -1.70 -11.59
N ILE A 1100 3.31 -2.66 -10.69
CA ILE A 1100 4.49 -2.71 -9.81
C ILE A 1100 5.69 -3.23 -10.61
N THR A 1101 6.89 -3.02 -10.11
CA THR A 1101 8.13 -3.47 -10.75
C THR A 1101 8.35 -4.97 -10.61
N GLU A 1102 9.08 -5.56 -11.56
CA GLU A 1102 9.54 -6.95 -11.46
C GLU A 1102 10.33 -7.19 -10.15
N TYR A 1103 11.15 -6.22 -9.74
CA TYR A 1103 11.88 -6.28 -8.47
C TYR A 1103 10.96 -6.40 -7.25
N GLU A 1104 9.84 -5.67 -7.22
CA GLU A 1104 8.86 -5.76 -6.12
C GLU A 1104 8.19 -7.13 -6.06
N VAL A 1105 7.83 -7.69 -7.22
CA VAL A 1105 7.26 -9.05 -7.30
C VAL A 1105 8.28 -10.08 -6.85
N PHE A 1106 9.50 -10.02 -7.39
CA PHE A 1106 10.57 -10.98 -7.10
C PHE A 1106 11.01 -10.93 -5.62
N VAL A 1107 11.13 -9.72 -5.05
CA VAL A 1107 11.42 -9.53 -3.62
C VAL A 1107 10.21 -9.90 -2.74
N GLY A 1108 9.01 -9.88 -3.31
CA GLY A 1108 7.77 -10.20 -2.62
C GLY A 1108 7.31 -9.07 -1.69
N THR A 1109 7.61 -7.82 -2.01
CA THR A 1109 7.17 -6.63 -1.24
C THR A 1109 6.81 -5.49 -2.18
N ILE A 1110 5.56 -5.04 -2.12
CA ILE A 1110 5.09 -3.86 -2.86
C ILE A 1110 5.59 -2.61 -2.13
N LEU A 1111 6.30 -1.75 -2.84
CA LEU A 1111 6.86 -0.50 -2.36
C LEU A 1111 5.92 0.64 -2.72
N GLY A 1112 5.27 1.23 -1.72
CA GLY A 1112 4.47 2.44 -1.93
C GLY A 1112 5.32 3.63 -2.39
N HIS A 1113 4.66 4.72 -2.82
CA HIS A 1113 5.28 5.97 -3.32
C HIS A 1113 6.00 6.80 -2.22
N GLY A 1114 6.82 6.18 -1.38
CA GLY A 1114 7.62 6.80 -0.31
C GLY A 1114 6.92 6.96 1.05
N GLN A 1115 5.67 6.49 1.21
CA GLN A 1115 4.97 6.50 2.51
C GLN A 1115 5.15 5.18 3.28
N LYS A 1116 4.96 5.21 4.61
CA LYS A 1116 4.87 3.99 5.43
C LYS A 1116 3.83 3.06 4.80
N LEU A 1117 4.19 1.81 4.54
CA LEU A 1117 3.29 0.81 3.94
C LEU A 1117 2.00 0.72 4.75
N ASN A 1118 0.87 0.99 4.09
CA ASN A 1118 -0.45 0.86 4.69
C ASN A 1118 -0.81 -0.63 4.87
N GLN A 1119 -1.85 -0.95 5.64
CA GLN A 1119 -2.19 -2.36 5.91
C GLN A 1119 -2.58 -3.11 4.63
N ARG A 1120 -3.29 -2.43 3.72
CA ARG A 1120 -3.70 -2.98 2.43
C ARG A 1120 -2.51 -3.41 1.57
N GLN A 1121 -1.47 -2.58 1.45
CA GLN A 1121 -0.25 -2.91 0.71
C GLN A 1121 0.48 -4.12 1.29
N LYS A 1122 0.41 -4.33 2.60
CA LYS A 1122 1.00 -5.53 3.24
C LYS A 1122 0.21 -6.78 2.92
N ASP A 1123 -1.11 -6.72 2.99
CA ASP A 1123 -1.99 -7.84 2.66
C ASP A 1123 -1.85 -8.20 1.17
N ALA A 1124 -1.81 -7.19 0.30
CA ALA A 1124 -1.51 -7.34 -1.13
C ALA A 1124 -0.10 -7.94 -1.36
N SER A 1125 0.93 -7.50 -0.63
CA SER A 1125 2.28 -8.06 -0.75
C SER A 1125 2.33 -9.54 -0.36
N LYS A 1126 1.52 -9.95 0.63
CA LYS A 1126 1.43 -11.36 1.04
C LYS A 1126 0.78 -12.21 -0.06
N GLN A 1127 -0.37 -11.77 -0.58
CA GLN A 1127 -1.09 -12.46 -1.65
C GLN A 1127 -0.25 -12.55 -2.92
N MET A 1128 0.38 -11.44 -3.31
CA MET A 1128 1.31 -11.39 -4.45
C MET A 1128 2.44 -12.41 -4.31
N ARG A 1129 3.03 -12.52 -3.11
CA ARG A 1129 4.10 -13.48 -2.88
C ARG A 1129 3.58 -14.91 -3.09
N GLU A 1130 2.46 -15.27 -2.46
CA GLU A 1130 1.85 -16.59 -2.62
C GLU A 1130 1.59 -16.92 -4.11
N GLU A 1131 1.04 -15.97 -4.86
CA GLU A 1131 0.76 -16.16 -6.29
C GLU A 1131 2.05 -16.26 -7.14
N TYR A 1132 3.06 -15.45 -6.85
CA TYR A 1132 4.36 -15.57 -7.52
C TYR A 1132 5.05 -16.90 -7.22
N GLU A 1133 4.93 -17.42 -5.98
CA GLU A 1133 5.42 -18.74 -5.61
C GLU A 1133 4.71 -19.85 -6.43
N GLU A 1134 3.40 -19.73 -6.64
CA GLU A 1134 2.64 -20.66 -7.50
C GLU A 1134 3.09 -20.59 -8.97
N LEU A 1135 3.30 -19.38 -9.51
CA LEU A 1135 3.82 -19.20 -10.87
C LEU A 1135 5.19 -19.86 -11.05
N VAL A 1136 6.12 -19.63 -10.11
CA VAL A 1136 7.47 -20.21 -10.17
C VAL A 1136 7.42 -21.74 -10.09
N GLN A 1137 6.54 -22.30 -9.25
CA GLN A 1137 6.33 -23.75 -9.19
C GLN A 1137 5.77 -24.31 -10.50
N PHE A 1138 4.80 -23.61 -11.09
CA PHE A 1138 4.23 -23.96 -12.39
C PHE A 1138 5.29 -23.95 -13.50
N ILE A 1139 6.07 -22.88 -13.63
CA ILE A 1139 7.15 -22.81 -14.63
C ILE A 1139 8.21 -23.88 -14.37
N THR A 1140 8.58 -24.14 -13.12
CA THR A 1140 9.52 -25.21 -12.77
C THR A 1140 8.97 -26.58 -13.21
N SER A 1141 7.67 -26.83 -13.06
CA SER A 1141 7.04 -28.07 -13.53
C SER A 1141 7.03 -28.20 -15.05
N LEU A 1142 6.84 -27.10 -15.80
CA LEU A 1142 6.95 -27.11 -17.26
C LEU A 1142 8.38 -27.46 -17.72
N ILE A 1143 9.39 -26.86 -17.09
CA ILE A 1143 10.80 -27.16 -17.40
C ILE A 1143 11.10 -28.63 -17.10
N GLN A 1144 10.70 -29.13 -15.93
CA GLN A 1144 11.00 -30.51 -15.48
C GLN A 1144 10.16 -31.59 -16.18
N ASN A 1145 8.95 -31.27 -16.67
CA ASN A 1145 7.95 -32.18 -17.22
C ASN A 1145 7.93 -33.58 -16.58
N ARG A 1146 7.51 -33.65 -15.31
CA ARG A 1146 7.64 -34.87 -14.47
C ARG A 1146 6.89 -36.11 -14.97
N GLU A 1147 6.02 -35.96 -15.97
CA GLU A 1147 5.28 -37.06 -16.60
C GLU A 1147 6.14 -37.84 -17.59
N SER A 1148 7.16 -37.23 -18.21
CA SER A 1148 8.07 -37.92 -19.15
C SER A 1148 8.94 -38.99 -18.48
N GLY A 1149 9.43 -38.70 -17.26
CA GLY A 1149 10.53 -39.44 -16.66
C GLY A 1149 11.84 -39.35 -17.48
N GLY A 1150 13.00 -39.54 -16.84
CA GLY A 1150 14.28 -39.66 -17.56
C GLY A 1150 15.02 -38.34 -17.89
N ILE A 1151 15.86 -38.41 -18.93
CA ILE A 1151 16.89 -37.42 -19.32
C ILE A 1151 16.29 -36.12 -19.90
N GLU A 1152 15.07 -36.16 -20.44
CA GLU A 1152 14.38 -35.03 -21.09
C GLU A 1152 14.23 -33.78 -20.19
N SER A 1153 14.08 -33.98 -18.87
CA SER A 1153 14.01 -32.89 -17.88
C SER A 1153 15.30 -32.06 -17.87
N LEU A 1154 16.45 -32.74 -17.98
CA LEU A 1154 17.75 -32.09 -18.04
C LEU A 1154 17.92 -31.35 -19.37
N GLU A 1155 17.66 -32.01 -20.50
CA GLU A 1155 17.78 -31.43 -21.84
C GLU A 1155 16.92 -30.16 -21.99
N ARG A 1156 15.65 -30.20 -21.58
CA ARG A 1156 14.79 -29.00 -21.61
C ARG A 1156 15.30 -27.88 -20.70
N SER A 1157 15.80 -28.22 -19.51
CA SER A 1157 16.38 -27.22 -18.60
C SER A 1157 17.63 -26.55 -19.17
N ILE A 1158 18.46 -27.29 -19.94
CA ILE A 1158 19.62 -26.75 -20.64
C ILE A 1158 19.16 -25.78 -21.75
N ALA A 1159 18.13 -26.15 -22.53
CA ALA A 1159 17.57 -25.27 -23.56
C ALA A 1159 17.02 -23.96 -22.98
N CYS A 1160 16.30 -24.00 -21.85
CA CYS A 1160 15.84 -22.79 -21.15
C CYS A 1160 17.00 -21.89 -20.69
N LEU A 1161 18.07 -22.48 -20.15
CA LEU A 1161 19.25 -21.72 -19.75
C LEU A 1161 19.99 -21.14 -20.96
N HIS A 1162 20.06 -21.88 -22.08
CA HIS A 1162 20.68 -21.42 -23.31
C HIS A 1162 20.00 -20.15 -23.84
N ILE A 1163 18.67 -20.15 -23.94
CA ILE A 1163 17.90 -18.97 -24.38
C ILE A 1163 18.15 -17.78 -23.45
N ALA A 1164 18.20 -18.02 -22.14
CA ALA A 1164 18.48 -16.96 -21.18
C ALA A 1164 19.86 -16.33 -21.39
N VAL A 1165 20.86 -17.12 -21.74
CA VAL A 1165 22.23 -16.66 -22.05
C VAL A 1165 22.28 -15.95 -23.41
N GLU A 1166 21.62 -16.47 -24.44
CA GLU A 1166 21.57 -15.82 -25.75
C GLU A 1166 20.91 -14.45 -25.69
N ASP A 1167 19.88 -14.31 -24.87
CA ASP A 1167 19.15 -13.05 -24.71
C ASP A 1167 20.02 -11.97 -24.04
N GLU A 1168 21.03 -12.34 -23.24
CA GLU A 1168 22.04 -11.41 -22.72
C GLU A 1168 22.83 -10.70 -23.84
N ASN A 1169 22.93 -11.33 -25.03
CA ASN A 1169 23.65 -10.77 -26.19
C ASN A 1169 22.81 -9.80 -27.03
N ARG A 1170 21.48 -9.76 -26.84
CA ARG A 1170 20.62 -8.85 -27.60
C ARG A 1170 20.70 -7.46 -26.97
N PRO A 1171 21.17 -6.42 -27.70
CA PRO A 1171 21.20 -5.07 -27.15
C PRO A 1171 19.77 -4.65 -26.78
N ASN A 1172 19.62 -4.01 -25.62
CA ASN A 1172 18.37 -3.34 -25.25
C ASN A 1172 18.00 -2.38 -26.38
N THR A 1173 16.95 -2.67 -27.12
CA THR A 1173 16.43 -1.83 -28.21
C THR A 1173 15.88 -0.47 -27.74
N ASN A 1174 16.15 -0.09 -26.48
CA ASN A 1174 15.82 1.19 -25.86
C ASN A 1174 16.79 2.32 -26.20
N THR A 1175 17.80 2.10 -27.05
CA THR A 1175 18.59 3.18 -27.62
C THR A 1175 18.24 3.34 -29.09
N SER A 1176 17.66 4.50 -29.41
CA SER A 1176 17.20 4.95 -30.72
C SER A 1176 18.02 4.40 -31.89
N ASN A 1177 17.39 3.57 -32.73
CA ASN A 1177 17.94 3.21 -34.03
C ASN A 1177 17.05 3.79 -35.13
N THR A 1178 17.18 5.11 -35.34
CA THR A 1178 16.74 5.77 -36.58
C THR A 1178 17.87 5.65 -37.59
N GLN A 1179 18.01 4.50 -38.25
CA GLN A 1179 18.65 4.44 -39.56
C GLN A 1179 17.92 3.40 -40.41
N ARG A 1180 17.02 3.92 -41.25
CA ARG A 1180 16.40 3.22 -42.36
C ARG A 1180 17.48 2.79 -43.37
N ASN A 1181 17.26 1.62 -43.95
CA ASN A 1181 17.83 1.20 -45.23
C ASN A 1181 17.54 2.25 -46.31
N GLU A 1182 18.57 2.94 -46.80
CA GLU A 1182 18.59 3.50 -48.16
C GLU A 1182 19.83 3.00 -48.88
N ARG A 1183 19.59 2.38 -50.04
CA ARG A 1183 20.61 1.90 -50.96
C ARG A 1183 21.22 3.08 -51.72
N ASP A 1184 22.55 3.05 -51.84
CA ASP A 1184 23.43 3.64 -52.87
C ASP A 1184 22.92 4.82 -53.72
N ALA A 1185 23.53 5.99 -53.52
CA ALA A 1185 24.18 6.74 -54.59
C ALA A 1185 25.19 7.78 -54.04
N SER A 1186 26.36 7.79 -54.68
CA SER A 1186 27.55 8.65 -54.53
C SER A 1186 27.32 10.16 -54.33
N VAL A 1187 28.20 10.81 -53.54
CA VAL A 1187 29.14 11.91 -53.91
C VAL A 1187 29.59 12.72 -52.67
N THR A 1188 30.87 13.10 -52.68
CA THR A 1188 31.76 13.84 -51.76
C THR A 1188 31.26 15.14 -51.09
N HIS A 1189 31.58 15.38 -49.81
CA HIS A 1189 32.53 16.40 -49.25
C HIS A 1189 32.26 16.84 -47.78
N TYR A 1190 33.38 16.98 -47.04
CA TYR A 1190 33.73 17.72 -45.80
C TYR A 1190 32.69 18.43 -44.89
N GLY A 1191 32.86 18.24 -43.57
CA GLY A 1191 32.46 19.21 -42.54
C GLY A 1191 32.49 18.68 -41.08
N HIS A 1192 33.45 19.15 -40.27
CA HIS A 1192 33.54 18.92 -38.82
C HIS A 1192 32.36 19.49 -38.02
N ASN A 1193 31.86 18.77 -37.00
CA ASN A 1193 31.41 19.37 -35.72
C ASN A 1193 31.33 18.32 -34.59
N PRO A 1194 31.58 18.71 -33.32
CA PRO A 1194 31.85 17.78 -32.22
C PRO A 1194 30.58 17.26 -31.54
N LYS A 1195 30.59 15.97 -31.19
CA LYS A 1195 29.55 15.26 -30.44
C LYS A 1195 29.38 15.84 -29.03
N GLN A 1196 28.23 16.44 -28.73
CA GLN A 1196 27.71 16.56 -27.37
C GLN A 1196 26.96 15.28 -27.02
N GLN A 1197 27.50 14.50 -26.08
CA GLN A 1197 26.79 13.39 -25.44
C GLN A 1197 25.71 13.97 -24.52
N HIS A 1198 24.45 13.90 -24.94
CA HIS A 1198 23.32 14.06 -24.03
C HIS A 1198 23.21 12.78 -23.18
N GLN A 1199 23.43 12.92 -21.88
CA GLN A 1199 23.02 11.92 -20.89
C GLN A 1199 21.51 12.06 -20.69
N ASP A 1200 20.75 11.07 -21.15
CA ASP A 1200 19.32 10.96 -20.85
C ASP A 1200 19.14 10.73 -19.35
N GLN A 1201 18.75 11.78 -18.64
CA GLN A 1201 18.25 11.73 -17.26
C GLN A 1201 16.74 11.97 -17.26
N SER A 1202 15.99 11.07 -17.90
CA SER A 1202 14.53 11.04 -17.75
C SER A 1202 14.16 10.12 -16.58
N GLY A 1203 13.38 10.62 -15.62
CA GLY A 1203 12.86 9.81 -14.52
C GLY A 1203 12.08 8.59 -15.02
N PRO A 1204 12.17 7.43 -14.36
CA PRO A 1204 11.52 6.22 -14.86
C PRO A 1204 10.02 6.28 -14.60
N ARG A 1205 9.26 6.09 -15.66
CA ARG A 1205 7.84 5.74 -15.62
C ARG A 1205 7.75 4.22 -15.53
N HIS A 1206 7.02 3.70 -14.55
CA HIS A 1206 6.68 2.29 -14.49
C HIS A 1206 5.46 2.04 -15.39
N GLY A 1207 5.75 1.83 -16.67
CA GLY A 1207 4.81 1.56 -17.75
C GLY A 1207 5.59 1.17 -19.00
N PRO A 1208 4.92 0.83 -20.11
CA PRO A 1208 5.60 0.71 -21.39
C PRO A 1208 6.40 1.98 -21.71
N ASP A 1209 7.44 1.83 -22.52
CA ASP A 1209 8.28 2.96 -22.95
C ASP A 1209 7.47 4.06 -23.69
N ARG A 1210 8.13 5.12 -24.14
CA ARG A 1210 7.50 6.21 -24.92
C ARG A 1210 6.71 5.70 -26.15
N HIS A 1211 6.93 4.45 -26.57
CA HIS A 1211 6.33 3.79 -27.72
C HIS A 1211 5.44 2.61 -27.33
N GLY A 1212 4.96 2.51 -26.09
CA GLY A 1212 4.02 1.46 -25.70
C GLY A 1212 4.63 0.05 -25.59
N LYS A 1213 5.97 -0.11 -25.65
CA LYS A 1213 6.64 -1.42 -25.56
C LYS A 1213 7.00 -1.79 -24.13
N LYS A 1214 6.69 -3.03 -23.75
CA LYS A 1214 7.01 -3.61 -22.44
C LYS A 1214 8.54 -3.73 -22.29
N PRO A 1215 9.14 -3.25 -21.17
CA PRO A 1215 10.55 -3.48 -20.88
C PRO A 1215 10.84 -4.98 -20.74
N LYS A 1216 12.06 -5.39 -21.10
CA LYS A 1216 12.55 -6.76 -20.95
C LYS A 1216 12.56 -7.16 -19.47
N LEU A 1217 12.00 -8.33 -19.16
CA LEU A 1217 12.00 -8.92 -17.82
C LEU A 1217 13.31 -9.69 -17.58
N LEU A 1218 13.83 -9.64 -16.35
CA LEU A 1218 15.19 -10.05 -15.98
C LEU A 1218 15.25 -11.28 -15.07
N SER A 1219 14.11 -11.74 -14.54
CA SER A 1219 14.05 -12.82 -13.55
C SER A 1219 14.00 -14.24 -14.14
N PHE A 1220 13.50 -14.42 -15.38
CA PHE A 1220 13.44 -15.73 -16.03
C PHE A 1220 14.82 -16.43 -16.13
N PRO A 1221 15.91 -15.74 -16.54
CA PRO A 1221 17.24 -16.35 -16.58
C PRO A 1221 17.65 -17.07 -15.30
N TRP A 1222 17.31 -16.50 -14.15
CA TRP A 1222 17.66 -17.05 -12.85
C TRP A 1222 16.80 -18.25 -12.45
N ILE A 1223 15.53 -18.27 -12.87
CA ILE A 1223 14.67 -19.44 -12.70
C ILE A 1223 15.22 -20.60 -13.56
N ALA A 1224 15.51 -20.34 -14.84
CA ALA A 1224 16.08 -21.35 -15.74
C ALA A 1224 17.41 -21.91 -15.22
N ALA A 1225 18.32 -21.02 -14.77
CA ALA A 1225 19.60 -21.41 -14.19
C ALA A 1225 19.44 -22.29 -12.94
N ILE A 1226 18.54 -21.92 -12.02
CA ILE A 1226 18.31 -22.70 -10.78
C ILE A 1226 17.75 -24.08 -11.09
N VAL A 1227 16.78 -24.18 -11.99
CA VAL A 1227 16.17 -25.46 -12.35
C VAL A 1227 17.20 -26.35 -13.04
N CYS A 1228 17.96 -25.82 -13.99
CA CYS A 1228 19.00 -26.56 -14.69
C CYS A 1228 20.08 -27.08 -13.73
N LEU A 1229 20.62 -26.24 -12.86
CA LEU A 1229 21.62 -26.65 -11.86
C LEU A 1229 21.10 -27.73 -10.91
N LYS A 1230 19.81 -27.71 -10.53
CA LYS A 1230 19.20 -28.76 -9.71
C LYS A 1230 19.08 -30.08 -10.45
N GLU A 1231 18.77 -30.07 -11.75
CA GLU A 1231 18.74 -31.30 -12.56
C GLU A 1231 20.16 -31.84 -12.80
N VAL A 1232 21.18 -30.99 -12.94
CA VAL A 1232 22.59 -31.41 -12.98
C VAL A 1232 23.02 -32.05 -11.65
N ASP A 1233 22.75 -31.42 -10.50
CA ASP A 1233 23.04 -32.00 -9.17
C ASP A 1233 22.32 -33.34 -8.96
N LYS A 1234 21.08 -33.46 -9.46
CA LYS A 1234 20.33 -34.72 -9.44
C LYS A 1234 21.00 -35.78 -10.31
N LEU A 1235 21.44 -35.44 -11.53
CA LEU A 1235 22.18 -36.35 -12.41
C LEU A 1235 23.44 -36.88 -11.71
N GLN A 1236 24.25 -35.99 -11.15
CA GLN A 1236 25.49 -36.31 -10.43
C GLN A 1236 25.25 -37.27 -9.25
N ARG A 1237 24.12 -37.13 -8.52
CA ARG A 1237 23.76 -38.05 -7.43
C ARG A 1237 23.23 -39.40 -7.89
N THR A 1238 22.71 -39.49 -9.12
CA THR A 1238 22.13 -40.72 -9.67
C THR A 1238 23.11 -41.55 -10.49
N MET A 1239 24.24 -40.98 -10.91
CA MET A 1239 25.28 -41.74 -11.59
C MET A 1239 26.01 -42.65 -10.58
N PRO A 1240 26.05 -43.98 -10.82
CA PRO A 1240 26.89 -44.85 -10.02
C PRO A 1240 28.36 -44.52 -10.34
N PHE A 1241 29.14 -44.18 -9.31
CA PHE A 1241 30.60 -44.14 -9.40
C PHE A 1241 31.16 -45.51 -9.81
#